data_AF-A0A357Z671-F1
#
_entry.id   AF-A0A357Z671-F1
#
_cell.length_a   1.000
_cell.length_b   1.000
_cell.length_c   1.000
_cell.angle_alpha   90.00
_cell.angle_beta   90.00
_cell.angle_gamma   90.00
#
_symmetry.space_group_name_H-M   'P 1'
#
loop_
_entity.id
_entity.type
_entity.pdbx_description
1 polymer ?
#
loop_
_entity_poly.entity_id
_entity_poly.type
_entity_poly.pdbx_seq_one_letter_code
_entity_poly.pdbx_strand_id
1 'polypeptide(L)'
;MKRVIFALGILFSTHSFSQTNIINPFSSFKGYSIDSVELKKSINKDHGITYWRNTQVIPDLIGVLFATPPPRFKHLGNGSWNICGDFNKDGWIDLYSGGSGDTTDFYSNSIFLVWNPQKNVFENKNLLNDKSLPNFFGSPHSVYLNDDDYVDIVFICSSANFNNHFYDVAIFLSDGKGGYDLKYCNLFPDYAQKFFSEGFGDIGDLNGDGIPDVVTNHNSHTMIYWGTKEAPYFSNKNYVDFPSDTANFKTYNPFGDIFPQAAEVFTSKIYDVNNDGLNDIVFGTSEDKISRIIINQGNGRFNNKGLIMLPKFKTNQSNFDNEDYIIDELNGDGLNDLIVTNHTSDYTTWNLFTYIQQKDNTFKVDTSIIEYTINSKRIGSWKPRLIYCDFNGDGKKDITYTDDAANLDADTAGIILLKKSVFIRRDNKFIEDDYYKYDKYGALLKKYIGYEPYNDFCKFIKKPIFKNDRNYNEGVAVCKGDTINISITNNLKGEKIDWYKLDGKALSTNVDKLAFNDTATFYVIKTDSLNCKIISDTISMKRPYTLIYSPSVKDTTVCQNITSFNLSTLDNNPSNGLRWYTKDSIGAIYSIIAPLINPVNTTDIVYYVSQYPKLTDGNGNFLDNGCESPRVKITVKINPAPASPSVKDTAYCNNISADTLKASSLTGHSLNWYGTSATGGTASILGSKPTTTTVGSFNYYVSQKNNTTGCEGARAKIGVTINPLPIAPIVRDTNYCNNATSDTIRLNASSGATLLWYGTNATGGTGSSSAIKPSTSTVGAANYYLSQIITATGCEGPRSKVVVTTKPIPSAPALSRDTANFLLSGAP
;
A
#
# COMPACT_ATOMS: atom_id res chain seq x y z
N MET A 1 31.99 -66.38 -26.01
CA MET A 1 33.35 -65.85 -25.78
C MET A 1 33.30 -64.33 -25.87
N LYS A 2 33.67 -63.63 -24.77
CA LYS A 2 34.32 -62.29 -24.63
C LYS A 2 33.86 -61.15 -25.58
N ARG A 3 33.61 -59.90 -25.15
CA ARG A 3 34.03 -59.15 -23.96
C ARG A 3 33.28 -57.81 -23.87
N VAL A 4 33.07 -57.38 -22.64
CA VAL A 4 32.68 -56.06 -22.11
C VAL A 4 33.76 -54.98 -22.38
N ILE A 5 33.40 -53.68 -22.43
CA ILE A 5 34.00 -52.57 -21.65
C ILE A 5 33.19 -51.25 -21.79
N PHE A 6 32.99 -50.63 -20.62
CA PHE A 6 32.40 -49.33 -20.24
C PHE A 6 33.15 -48.08 -20.76
N ALA A 7 32.47 -46.93 -20.84
CA ALA A 7 32.84 -45.70 -20.12
C ALA A 7 31.78 -44.56 -20.19
N LEU A 8 31.63 -43.90 -19.03
CA LEU A 8 30.86 -42.73 -18.59
C LEU A 8 30.73 -41.50 -19.53
N GLY A 9 29.67 -40.69 -19.32
CA GLY A 9 29.79 -39.23 -19.54
C GLY A 9 28.53 -38.35 -19.71
N ILE A 10 27.76 -38.15 -18.63
CA ILE A 10 27.13 -36.88 -18.19
C ILE A 10 25.86 -36.32 -18.90
N LEU A 11 24.85 -36.06 -18.04
CA LEU A 11 23.58 -35.37 -18.22
C LEU A 11 23.69 -33.87 -18.49
N PHE A 12 22.72 -33.32 -19.24
CA PHE A 12 22.00 -32.11 -18.82
C PHE A 12 20.51 -32.30 -19.08
N SER A 13 19.72 -32.24 -18.01
CA SER A 13 18.27 -32.39 -17.99
C SER A 13 17.56 -31.07 -18.29
N THR A 14 16.64 -31.08 -19.25
CA THR A 14 15.50 -30.15 -19.26
C THR A 14 14.28 -30.95 -18.81
N HIS A 15 13.85 -30.75 -17.56
CA HIS A 15 12.68 -31.43 -17.00
C HIS A 15 11.40 -30.79 -17.56
N SER A 16 10.96 -31.26 -18.72
CA SER A 16 9.52 -31.37 -18.98
C SER A 16 9.02 -32.54 -18.15
N PHE A 17 8.21 -32.27 -17.12
CA PHE A 17 7.55 -33.34 -16.36
C PHE A 17 6.56 -34.06 -17.29
N SER A 18 7.00 -35.13 -17.94
CA SER A 18 6.11 -36.12 -18.54
C SER A 18 5.48 -36.94 -17.41
N GLN A 19 4.18 -37.21 -17.51
CA GLN A 19 3.45 -38.18 -16.69
C GLN A 19 4.31 -39.40 -16.38
N THR A 20 4.83 -39.47 -15.16
CA THR A 20 5.36 -40.71 -14.63
C THR A 20 4.17 -41.65 -14.48
N ASN A 21 4.24 -42.81 -15.14
CA ASN A 21 3.39 -43.94 -14.86
C ASN A 21 3.56 -44.32 -13.38
N ILE A 22 2.77 -43.70 -12.49
CA ILE A 22 2.53 -44.21 -11.16
C ILE A 22 1.88 -45.57 -11.39
N ILE A 23 2.58 -46.65 -11.03
CA ILE A 23 1.96 -47.96 -10.90
C ILE A 23 0.80 -47.74 -9.93
N ASN A 24 -0.46 -47.72 -10.42
CA ASN A 24 -1.62 -47.54 -9.55
C ASN A 24 -1.58 -48.68 -8.51
N PRO A 25 -1.26 -48.39 -7.23
CA PRO A 25 -1.17 -49.42 -6.19
C PRO A 25 -2.56 -50.02 -5.90
N PHE A 26 -3.61 -49.33 -6.34
CA PHE A 26 -5.01 -49.72 -6.27
C PHE A 26 -5.49 -50.45 -7.53
N SER A 27 -4.62 -50.83 -8.47
CA SER A 27 -5.00 -51.62 -9.65
C SER A 27 -5.77 -52.91 -9.31
N SER A 28 -5.57 -53.46 -8.10
CA SER A 28 -6.27 -54.62 -7.56
C SER A 28 -7.62 -54.32 -6.85
N PHE A 29 -7.89 -53.06 -6.54
CA PHE A 29 -9.18 -52.59 -6.04
C PHE A 29 -10.07 -52.18 -7.23
N LYS A 30 -11.35 -52.49 -7.16
CA LYS A 30 -12.30 -52.32 -8.27
C LYS A 30 -13.38 -51.27 -8.00
N GLY A 31 -13.34 -50.64 -6.84
CA GLY A 31 -14.39 -49.73 -6.38
C GLY A 31 -15.31 -50.43 -5.39
N TYR A 32 -16.22 -49.65 -4.82
CA TYR A 32 -17.33 -50.16 -4.04
C TYR A 32 -18.57 -50.16 -4.93
N SER A 33 -19.04 -51.34 -5.29
CA SER A 33 -20.28 -51.46 -6.05
C SER A 33 -21.47 -51.18 -5.15
N ILE A 34 -22.48 -50.53 -5.69
CA ILE A 34 -23.73 -50.28 -4.98
C ILE A 34 -24.52 -51.58 -4.84
N ASP A 35 -25.05 -51.83 -3.64
CA ASP A 35 -26.08 -52.83 -3.41
C ASP A 35 -27.42 -52.25 -3.88
N SER A 36 -27.72 -52.46 -5.15
CA SER A 36 -28.95 -51.96 -5.80
C SER A 36 -30.24 -52.44 -5.13
N VAL A 37 -30.24 -53.61 -4.47
CA VAL A 37 -31.42 -54.15 -3.81
C VAL A 37 -31.68 -53.38 -2.52
N GLU A 38 -30.65 -53.18 -1.72
CA GLU A 38 -30.77 -52.44 -0.46
C GLU A 38 -30.99 -50.94 -0.69
N LEU A 39 -30.31 -50.35 -1.67
CA LEU A 39 -30.55 -48.97 -2.08
C LEU A 39 -32.01 -48.77 -2.49
N LYS A 40 -32.58 -49.67 -3.31
CA LYS A 40 -33.99 -49.56 -3.73
C LYS A 40 -34.97 -49.67 -2.55
N LYS A 41 -34.68 -50.51 -1.55
CA LYS A 41 -35.48 -50.55 -0.32
C LYS A 41 -35.40 -49.23 0.43
N SER A 42 -34.21 -48.64 0.56
CA SER A 42 -34.02 -47.34 1.20
C SER A 42 -34.72 -46.23 0.42
N ILE A 43 -34.59 -46.15 -0.91
CA ILE A 43 -35.32 -45.17 -1.74
C ILE A 43 -36.82 -45.21 -1.44
N ASN A 44 -37.42 -46.41 -1.40
CA ASN A 44 -38.85 -46.56 -1.11
C ASN A 44 -39.23 -46.27 0.35
N LYS A 45 -38.28 -46.38 1.30
CA LYS A 45 -38.53 -46.21 2.73
C LYS A 45 -38.31 -44.76 3.18
N ASP A 46 -37.21 -44.17 2.75
CA ASP A 46 -36.66 -42.92 3.28
C ASP A 46 -35.84 -42.14 2.24
N HIS A 47 -36.17 -42.30 0.96
CA HIS A 47 -35.53 -41.56 -0.13
C HIS A 47 -34.00 -41.77 -0.19
N GLY A 48 -33.54 -42.95 0.21
CA GLY A 48 -32.14 -43.38 0.09
C GLY A 48 -31.22 -42.89 1.22
N ILE A 49 -31.75 -42.13 2.19
CA ILE A 49 -30.97 -41.46 3.23
C ILE A 49 -30.22 -42.48 4.09
N THR A 50 -30.91 -43.52 4.59
CA THR A 50 -30.30 -44.57 5.43
C THR A 50 -29.20 -45.32 4.69
N TYR A 51 -29.39 -45.65 3.40
CA TYR A 51 -28.38 -46.37 2.62
C TYR A 51 -27.09 -45.55 2.48
N TRP A 52 -27.21 -44.30 2.02
CA TRP A 52 -26.03 -43.44 1.79
C TRP A 52 -25.33 -43.02 3.09
N ARG A 53 -26.07 -42.93 4.20
CA ARG A 53 -25.50 -42.66 5.52
C ARG A 53 -24.65 -43.81 6.07
N ASN A 54 -24.93 -45.03 5.64
CA ASN A 54 -24.41 -46.26 6.26
C ASN A 54 -23.64 -47.15 5.27
N THR A 55 -22.93 -46.56 4.31
CA THR A 55 -22.03 -47.31 3.44
C THR A 55 -20.78 -47.77 4.20
N GLN A 56 -20.14 -48.88 3.82
CA GLN A 56 -18.85 -49.30 4.40
C GLN A 56 -17.67 -48.36 4.09
N VAL A 57 -17.90 -47.36 3.25
CA VAL A 57 -16.89 -46.40 2.82
C VAL A 57 -16.76 -45.32 3.88
N ILE A 58 -15.53 -45.08 4.35
CA ILE A 58 -15.20 -43.96 5.24
C ILE A 58 -14.78 -42.77 4.35
N PRO A 59 -15.64 -41.75 4.14
CA PRO A 59 -15.41 -40.73 3.11
C PRO A 59 -14.18 -39.86 3.35
N ASP A 60 -13.84 -39.57 4.61
CA ASP A 60 -12.66 -38.78 4.98
C ASP A 60 -11.35 -39.44 4.55
N LEU A 61 -11.25 -40.77 4.51
CA LEU A 61 -10.05 -41.47 4.04
C LEU A 61 -9.78 -41.24 2.54
N ILE A 62 -10.84 -41.21 1.74
CA ILE A 62 -10.73 -41.00 0.29
C ILE A 62 -10.55 -39.51 -0.01
N GLY A 63 -11.31 -38.65 0.68
CA GLY A 63 -11.24 -37.20 0.56
C GLY A 63 -9.82 -36.67 0.72
N VAL A 64 -9.08 -37.15 1.73
CA VAL A 64 -7.71 -36.67 2.01
C VAL A 64 -6.71 -36.92 0.88
N LEU A 65 -6.88 -37.98 0.09
CA LEU A 65 -5.90 -38.38 -0.91
C LEU A 65 -6.24 -37.92 -2.33
N PHE A 66 -7.53 -37.92 -2.67
CA PHE A 66 -7.99 -37.70 -4.04
C PHE A 66 -8.59 -36.30 -4.27
N ALA A 67 -8.93 -35.57 -3.20
CA ALA A 67 -9.24 -34.15 -3.33
C ALA A 67 -8.05 -33.40 -3.90
N THR A 68 -8.29 -32.53 -4.87
CA THR A 68 -7.25 -31.71 -5.50
C THR A 68 -7.63 -30.23 -5.45
N PRO A 69 -6.74 -29.35 -4.94
CA PRO A 69 -5.43 -29.67 -4.35
C PRO A 69 -5.58 -30.51 -3.07
N PRO A 70 -4.61 -31.40 -2.76
CA PRO A 70 -4.70 -32.20 -1.54
C PRO A 70 -4.82 -31.30 -0.30
N PRO A 71 -5.64 -31.69 0.69
CA PRO A 71 -5.88 -30.89 1.89
C PRO A 71 -4.57 -30.55 2.59
N ARG A 72 -4.11 -29.30 2.47
CA ARG A 72 -2.99 -28.78 3.27
C ARG A 72 -3.44 -27.97 4.48
N PHE A 73 -4.74 -27.95 4.77
CA PHE A 73 -5.32 -27.02 5.73
C PHE A 73 -6.42 -27.65 6.57
N LYS A 74 -6.44 -27.20 7.84
CA LYS A 74 -7.26 -27.52 9.02
C LYS A 74 -8.71 -28.01 8.86
N HIS A 75 -9.32 -27.90 7.68
CA HIS A 75 -10.79 -27.85 7.58
C HIS A 75 -11.36 -28.55 6.34
N LEU A 76 -10.53 -29.12 5.46
CA LEU A 76 -11.02 -30.10 4.47
C LEU A 76 -11.31 -31.46 5.14
N GLY A 77 -10.84 -31.63 6.38
CA GLY A 77 -11.09 -32.77 7.25
C GLY A 77 -12.21 -32.55 8.26
N ASN A 78 -13.17 -31.67 7.97
CA ASN A 78 -14.46 -31.77 8.65
C ASN A 78 -15.19 -32.96 8.01
N GLY A 79 -14.88 -34.19 8.46
CA GLY A 79 -15.50 -35.43 7.97
C GLY A 79 -17.05 -35.40 7.99
N SER A 80 -17.63 -34.44 8.70
CA SER A 80 -19.05 -34.07 8.78
C SER A 80 -19.65 -33.74 7.42
N TRP A 81 -18.84 -33.24 6.49
CA TRP A 81 -19.32 -32.65 5.24
C TRP A 81 -18.98 -33.49 4.01
N ASN A 82 -18.57 -34.74 4.25
CA ASN A 82 -18.37 -35.71 3.20
C ASN A 82 -19.54 -36.71 3.21
N ILE A 83 -20.11 -36.96 2.04
CA ILE A 83 -21.21 -37.91 1.87
C ILE A 83 -20.95 -38.84 0.71
N CYS A 84 -21.49 -40.05 0.81
CA CYS A 84 -21.49 -41.04 -0.26
C CYS A 84 -22.72 -40.86 -1.15
N GLY A 85 -22.58 -41.14 -2.44
CA GLY A 85 -23.67 -41.13 -3.41
C GLY A 85 -23.29 -41.88 -4.69
N ASP A 86 -24.23 -42.01 -5.62
CA ASP A 86 -23.96 -42.37 -7.02
C ASP A 86 -24.25 -41.12 -7.86
N PHE A 87 -23.33 -40.15 -7.82
CA PHE A 87 -23.61 -38.82 -8.34
C PHE A 87 -23.60 -38.79 -9.88
N ASN A 88 -23.01 -39.80 -10.53
CA ASN A 88 -23.03 -39.93 -11.99
C ASN A 88 -23.81 -41.15 -12.49
N LYS A 89 -24.51 -41.87 -11.62
CA LYS A 89 -25.34 -43.05 -11.93
C LYS A 89 -24.56 -44.16 -12.64
N ASP A 90 -23.33 -44.42 -12.21
CA ASP A 90 -22.46 -45.43 -12.82
C ASP A 90 -22.42 -46.77 -12.06
N GLY A 91 -23.15 -46.88 -10.95
CA GLY A 91 -23.27 -48.10 -10.15
C GLY A 91 -22.16 -48.25 -9.10
N TRP A 92 -21.28 -47.26 -8.95
CA TRP A 92 -20.22 -47.25 -7.95
C TRP A 92 -20.43 -46.14 -6.92
N ILE A 93 -19.94 -46.37 -5.71
CA ILE A 93 -19.99 -45.34 -4.66
C ILE A 93 -18.98 -44.24 -4.99
N ASP A 94 -19.51 -43.04 -5.18
CA ASP A 94 -18.81 -41.77 -5.27
C ASP A 94 -18.87 -41.02 -3.95
N LEU A 95 -18.07 -39.96 -3.85
CA LEU A 95 -18.10 -39.04 -2.71
C LEU A 95 -18.29 -37.60 -3.15
N TYR A 96 -19.02 -36.85 -2.34
CA TYR A 96 -19.04 -35.40 -2.38
C TYR A 96 -18.37 -34.85 -1.13
N SER A 97 -17.59 -33.79 -1.29
CA SER A 97 -16.99 -33.01 -0.21
C SER A 97 -17.34 -31.54 -0.36
N GLY A 98 -17.87 -30.92 0.70
CA GLY A 98 -18.25 -29.50 0.75
C GLY A 98 -17.07 -28.50 0.82
N GLY A 99 -15.84 -28.98 1.05
CA GLY A 99 -14.68 -28.09 1.20
C GLY A 99 -14.48 -27.57 2.64
N SER A 100 -13.64 -26.54 2.81
CA SER A 100 -13.28 -25.95 4.10
C SER A 100 -13.83 -24.52 4.26
N GLY A 101 -14.65 -24.29 5.28
CA GLY A 101 -15.41 -23.07 5.60
C GLY A 101 -14.69 -21.72 5.58
N ASP A 102 -13.37 -21.70 5.45
CA ASP A 102 -12.57 -20.52 5.68
C ASP A 102 -12.39 -19.69 4.40
N THR A 103 -13.09 -18.56 4.36
CA THR A 103 -13.01 -17.55 3.29
C THR A 103 -11.61 -16.98 3.04
N THR A 104 -10.63 -17.28 3.92
CA THR A 104 -9.24 -16.82 3.76
C THR A 104 -8.34 -17.78 2.98
N ASP A 105 -8.74 -19.05 2.84
CA ASP A 105 -8.00 -20.07 2.09
C ASP A 105 -8.68 -20.38 0.75
N PHE A 106 -8.15 -19.80 -0.33
CA PHE A 106 -8.62 -19.88 -1.73
C PHE A 106 -8.64 -21.30 -2.37
N TYR A 107 -8.66 -22.40 -1.60
CA TYR A 107 -8.28 -23.74 -2.08
C TYR A 107 -9.28 -24.87 -1.82
N SER A 108 -10.53 -24.60 -1.43
CA SER A 108 -11.45 -25.67 -0.97
C SER A 108 -12.80 -25.71 -1.67
N ASN A 109 -12.80 -25.82 -3.00
CA ASN A 109 -14.04 -25.97 -3.77
C ASN A 109 -14.83 -27.23 -3.38
N SER A 110 -16.15 -27.17 -3.58
CA SER A 110 -17.00 -28.37 -3.60
C SER A 110 -16.45 -29.36 -4.62
N ILE A 111 -16.21 -30.60 -4.20
CA ILE A 111 -15.54 -31.63 -5.01
C ILE A 111 -16.43 -32.87 -5.08
N PHE A 112 -16.61 -33.40 -6.30
CA PHE A 112 -17.12 -34.76 -6.50
C PHE A 112 -15.92 -35.66 -6.82
N LEU A 113 -15.67 -36.63 -5.94
CA LEU A 113 -14.72 -37.70 -6.18
C LEU A 113 -15.48 -38.89 -6.74
N VAL A 114 -15.42 -39.03 -8.06
CA VAL A 114 -16.16 -40.04 -8.80
C VAL A 114 -15.27 -41.25 -9.08
N TRP A 115 -15.74 -42.45 -8.77
CA TRP A 115 -14.97 -43.66 -9.03
C TRP A 115 -14.86 -43.92 -10.54
N ASN A 116 -13.64 -44.15 -11.02
CA ASN A 116 -13.40 -44.54 -12.41
C ASN A 116 -13.08 -46.05 -12.48
N PRO A 117 -14.03 -46.92 -12.86
CA PRO A 117 -13.83 -48.37 -12.86
C PRO A 117 -12.85 -48.85 -13.93
N GLN A 118 -12.60 -48.07 -14.98
CA GLN A 118 -11.60 -48.40 -16.02
C GLN A 118 -10.18 -48.15 -15.52
N LYS A 119 -9.97 -47.09 -14.74
CA LYS A 119 -8.66 -46.70 -14.20
C LYS A 119 -8.40 -47.21 -12.79
N ASN A 120 -9.43 -47.73 -12.12
CA ASN A 120 -9.42 -48.12 -10.71
C ASN A 120 -8.93 -46.98 -9.79
N VAL A 121 -9.52 -45.79 -9.91
CA VAL A 121 -9.12 -44.60 -9.14
C VAL A 121 -10.30 -43.66 -8.94
N PHE A 122 -10.34 -42.94 -7.82
CA PHE A 122 -11.24 -41.78 -7.67
C PHE A 122 -10.69 -40.60 -8.48
N GLU A 123 -11.54 -40.02 -9.33
CA GLU A 123 -11.23 -38.84 -10.12
C GLU A 123 -11.98 -37.64 -9.55
N ASN A 124 -11.28 -36.52 -9.37
CA ASN A 124 -11.95 -35.25 -9.11
C ASN A 124 -12.71 -34.81 -10.37
N LYS A 125 -14.03 -34.88 -10.33
CA LYS A 125 -14.93 -34.39 -11.37
C LYS A 125 -15.70 -33.19 -10.83
N ASN A 126 -15.81 -32.15 -11.64
CA ASN A 126 -16.75 -31.07 -11.36
C ASN A 126 -18.07 -31.45 -12.04
N LEU A 127 -19.07 -31.87 -11.26
CA LEU A 127 -20.42 -32.21 -11.75
C LEU A 127 -21.39 -31.02 -11.73
N LEU A 128 -21.00 -29.85 -11.21
CA LEU A 128 -21.85 -28.65 -11.18
C LEU A 128 -21.99 -28.04 -12.58
N ASN A 129 -23.20 -27.74 -13.04
CA ASN A 129 -23.42 -27.12 -14.34
C ASN A 129 -22.80 -25.72 -14.42
N ASP A 130 -22.97 -24.93 -13.35
CA ASP A 130 -22.28 -23.66 -13.17
C ASP A 130 -20.93 -23.88 -12.45
N LYS A 131 -19.84 -23.78 -13.21
CA LYS A 131 -18.47 -23.95 -12.71
C LYS A 131 -17.97 -22.76 -11.88
N SER A 132 -18.70 -21.66 -11.85
CA SER A 132 -18.37 -20.44 -11.10
C SER A 132 -18.93 -20.42 -9.69
N LEU A 133 -19.74 -21.42 -9.32
CA LEU A 133 -20.34 -21.53 -8.01
C LEU A 133 -19.28 -21.60 -6.89
N PRO A 134 -19.51 -20.90 -5.76
CA PRO A 134 -18.57 -20.88 -4.64
C PRO A 134 -18.61 -22.19 -3.83
N ASN A 135 -17.79 -22.27 -2.79
CA ASN A 135 -17.71 -23.42 -1.88
C ASN A 135 -18.96 -23.48 -1.01
N PHE A 136 -19.58 -24.65 -0.84
CA PHE A 136 -20.79 -24.79 -0.01
C PHE A 136 -20.49 -25.40 1.34
N PHE A 137 -20.78 -24.65 2.39
CA PHE A 137 -20.65 -25.08 3.78
C PHE A 137 -22.01 -25.43 4.35
N GLY A 138 -22.11 -26.60 4.96
CA GLY A 138 -23.32 -27.04 5.67
C GLY A 138 -23.24 -28.51 6.06
N SER A 139 -24.35 -29.08 6.55
CA SER A 139 -24.49 -30.53 6.78
C SER A 139 -25.13 -31.18 5.54
N PRO A 140 -24.34 -31.71 4.59
CA PRO A 140 -24.86 -32.28 3.36
C PRO A 140 -25.50 -33.65 3.60
N HIS A 141 -26.58 -33.91 2.88
CA HIS A 141 -27.35 -35.15 2.91
C HIS A 141 -27.61 -35.64 1.49
N SER A 142 -27.24 -36.89 1.21
CA SER A 142 -27.60 -37.60 -0.02
C SER A 142 -29.05 -38.06 0.07
N VAL A 143 -29.88 -37.63 -0.89
CA VAL A 143 -31.32 -37.90 -0.91
C VAL A 143 -31.82 -37.91 -2.36
N TYR A 144 -32.92 -38.61 -2.65
CA TYR A 144 -33.60 -38.52 -3.96
C TYR A 144 -34.83 -37.61 -3.82
N LEU A 145 -34.90 -36.48 -4.53
CA LEU A 145 -35.98 -35.48 -4.36
C LEU A 145 -36.91 -35.31 -5.57
N ASN A 146 -36.40 -35.49 -6.78
CA ASN A 146 -37.08 -35.05 -8.02
C ASN A 146 -37.42 -36.20 -8.99
N ASP A 147 -37.40 -37.44 -8.51
CA ASP A 147 -37.70 -38.65 -9.28
C ASP A 147 -36.86 -38.81 -10.58
N ASP A 148 -35.64 -38.29 -10.63
CA ASP A 148 -34.74 -38.40 -11.81
C ASP A 148 -33.77 -39.61 -11.75
N ASP A 149 -33.87 -40.42 -10.69
CA ASP A 149 -32.99 -41.54 -10.30
C ASP A 149 -31.52 -41.14 -10.03
N TYR A 150 -31.19 -39.86 -9.85
CA TYR A 150 -29.88 -39.39 -9.41
C TYR A 150 -29.94 -38.97 -7.95
N VAL A 151 -28.81 -39.09 -7.26
CA VAL A 151 -28.68 -38.63 -5.88
C VAL A 151 -28.60 -37.11 -5.88
N ASP A 152 -29.51 -36.43 -5.21
CA ASP A 152 -29.45 -35.00 -4.88
C ASP A 152 -28.67 -34.78 -3.57
N ILE A 153 -28.21 -33.54 -3.37
CA ILE A 153 -27.55 -33.15 -2.12
C ILE A 153 -28.28 -31.97 -1.50
N VAL A 154 -28.80 -32.17 -0.30
CA VAL A 154 -29.39 -31.09 0.51
C VAL A 154 -28.40 -30.65 1.58
N PHE A 155 -28.15 -29.35 1.64
CA PHE A 155 -27.28 -28.70 2.62
C PHE A 155 -28.12 -28.03 3.68
N ILE A 156 -27.93 -28.46 4.93
CA ILE A 156 -28.61 -27.89 6.09
C ILE A 156 -27.57 -27.22 6.97
N CYS A 157 -27.51 -25.89 6.94
CA CYS A 157 -26.78 -24.97 7.84
C CYS A 157 -26.43 -23.68 7.06
N SER A 158 -26.20 -22.63 7.84
CA SER A 158 -26.58 -21.27 7.51
C SER A 158 -25.39 -20.29 7.49
N SER A 159 -24.16 -20.78 7.36
CA SER A 159 -22.95 -19.92 7.33
C SER A 159 -22.46 -19.57 5.92
N ALA A 160 -23.22 -19.91 4.88
CA ALA A 160 -22.94 -19.59 3.49
C ALA A 160 -23.12 -18.07 3.21
N ASN A 161 -22.17 -17.27 3.68
CA ASN A 161 -22.17 -15.81 3.55
C ASN A 161 -21.86 -15.42 2.09
N PHE A 162 -22.84 -15.60 1.20
CA PHE A 162 -22.71 -15.28 -0.22
C PHE A 162 -23.51 -14.03 -0.55
N ASN A 163 -22.81 -12.97 -0.96
CA ASN A 163 -23.41 -11.68 -1.33
C ASN A 163 -24.31 -11.06 -0.24
N ASN A 164 -24.00 -11.26 1.05
CA ASN A 164 -24.82 -10.83 2.19
C ASN A 164 -26.24 -11.46 2.25
N HIS A 165 -26.45 -12.60 1.58
CA HIS A 165 -27.70 -13.36 1.68
C HIS A 165 -27.49 -14.61 2.52
N PHE A 166 -28.38 -14.78 3.49
CA PHE A 166 -28.41 -15.91 4.41
C PHE A 166 -29.46 -16.92 3.94
N TYR A 167 -29.05 -18.17 3.71
CA TYR A 167 -29.96 -19.28 3.37
C TYR A 167 -29.81 -20.36 4.42
N ASP A 168 -30.92 -20.97 4.84
CA ASP A 168 -30.97 -22.05 5.82
C ASP A 168 -30.88 -23.44 5.18
N VAL A 169 -31.40 -23.57 3.95
CA VAL A 169 -31.31 -24.78 3.13
C VAL A 169 -30.89 -24.46 1.69
N ALA A 170 -29.94 -25.22 1.17
CA ALA A 170 -29.55 -25.21 -0.24
C ALA A 170 -29.58 -26.63 -0.81
N ILE A 171 -29.77 -26.76 -2.11
CA ILE A 171 -29.85 -28.07 -2.80
C ILE A 171 -28.94 -28.03 -4.01
N PHE A 172 -28.03 -28.99 -4.13
CA PHE A 172 -27.51 -29.39 -5.43
C PHE A 172 -28.46 -30.43 -6.00
N LEU A 173 -29.31 -29.95 -6.89
CA LEU A 173 -30.33 -30.73 -7.57
C LEU A 173 -29.74 -31.29 -8.86
N SER A 174 -29.83 -32.60 -9.05
CA SER A 174 -29.46 -33.23 -10.31
C SER A 174 -30.37 -32.75 -11.45
N ASP A 175 -29.80 -32.68 -12.65
CA ASP A 175 -30.51 -32.39 -13.90
C ASP A 175 -30.96 -33.64 -14.68
N GLY A 176 -30.77 -34.82 -14.08
CA GLY A 176 -31.06 -36.14 -14.66
C GLY A 176 -30.10 -36.57 -15.78
N LYS A 177 -29.02 -35.82 -16.02
CA LYS A 177 -28.04 -36.04 -17.10
C LYS A 177 -26.61 -36.12 -16.57
N GLY A 178 -26.43 -36.22 -15.25
CA GLY A 178 -25.14 -36.23 -14.57
C GLY A 178 -24.56 -34.83 -14.29
N GLY A 179 -25.36 -33.77 -14.47
CA GLY A 179 -25.05 -32.41 -14.05
C GLY A 179 -25.88 -31.98 -12.82
N TYR A 180 -25.39 -30.99 -12.09
CA TYR A 180 -26.06 -30.47 -10.89
C TYR A 180 -26.26 -28.96 -10.96
N ASP A 181 -27.47 -28.53 -10.64
CA ASP A 181 -27.84 -27.13 -10.47
C ASP A 181 -27.99 -26.80 -8.99
N LEU A 182 -27.46 -25.67 -8.57
CA LEU A 182 -27.74 -25.13 -7.25
C LEU A 182 -29.12 -24.48 -7.19
N LYS A 183 -29.90 -24.85 -6.17
CA LYS A 183 -31.17 -24.22 -5.81
C LYS A 183 -31.09 -23.74 -4.36
N TYR A 184 -31.47 -22.49 -4.12
CA TYR A 184 -31.60 -21.94 -2.77
C TYR A 184 -33.04 -22.04 -2.31
N CYS A 185 -33.24 -22.51 -1.09
CA CYS A 185 -34.55 -22.49 -0.44
C CYS A 185 -34.57 -21.31 0.52
N ASN A 186 -35.40 -20.30 0.23
CA ASN A 186 -35.60 -19.18 1.15
C ASN A 186 -36.70 -19.55 2.16
N LEU A 187 -36.38 -20.40 3.12
CA LEU A 187 -37.36 -20.92 4.07
C LEU A 187 -37.46 -20.02 5.30
N PHE A 188 -36.35 -19.41 5.72
CA PHE A 188 -36.31 -18.63 6.95
C PHE A 188 -37.15 -17.34 6.92
N PRO A 189 -38.04 -17.09 7.91
CA PRO A 189 -38.76 -15.83 8.03
C PRO A 189 -37.84 -14.63 8.32
N ASP A 190 -38.17 -13.46 7.77
CA ASP A 190 -37.38 -12.21 7.91
C ASP A 190 -37.05 -11.82 9.36
N TYR A 191 -37.94 -12.12 10.31
CA TYR A 191 -37.74 -11.76 11.72
C TYR A 191 -36.64 -12.58 12.40
N ALA A 192 -36.38 -13.79 11.92
CA ALA A 192 -35.48 -14.73 12.56
C ALA A 192 -34.03 -14.61 12.01
N GLN A 193 -33.83 -13.99 10.84
CA GLN A 193 -32.52 -13.86 10.15
C GLN A 193 -31.36 -13.30 11.02
N LYS A 194 -31.65 -12.66 12.16
CA LYS A 194 -30.64 -12.10 13.08
C LYS A 194 -30.06 -13.11 14.07
N PHE A 195 -30.63 -14.31 14.17
CA PHE A 195 -30.24 -15.35 15.15
C PHE A 195 -29.39 -16.46 14.50
N PHE A 196 -28.73 -16.13 13.39
CA PHE A 196 -27.86 -17.06 12.68
C PHE A 196 -26.68 -17.51 13.56
N SER A 197 -26.65 -18.82 13.85
CA SER A 197 -25.49 -19.53 14.37
C SER A 197 -25.40 -20.92 13.75
N GLU A 198 -24.28 -21.58 13.98
CA GLU A 198 -24.01 -22.95 13.52
C GLU A 198 -24.90 -23.95 14.29
N GLY A 199 -25.62 -24.79 13.56
CA GLY A 199 -26.44 -25.89 14.05
C GLY A 199 -26.71 -26.87 12.90
N PHE A 200 -26.79 -28.16 13.22
CA PHE A 200 -26.92 -29.24 12.23
C PHE A 200 -28.33 -29.82 12.26
N GLY A 201 -28.96 -29.90 11.10
CA GLY A 201 -30.29 -30.50 10.93
C GLY A 201 -30.26 -31.91 10.36
N ASP A 202 -31.44 -32.43 10.05
CA ASP A 202 -31.63 -33.71 9.35
C ASP A 202 -32.83 -33.65 8.39
N ILE A 203 -32.95 -34.64 7.52
CA ILE A 203 -34.02 -34.78 6.54
C ILE A 203 -34.72 -36.13 6.73
N GLY A 204 -36.04 -36.11 6.64
CA GLY A 204 -36.87 -37.31 6.77
C GLY A 204 -38.35 -36.94 6.70
N ASP A 205 -39.19 -37.90 6.36
CA ASP A 205 -40.64 -37.71 6.32
C ASP A 205 -41.20 -37.70 7.76
N LEU A 206 -41.47 -36.52 8.32
CA LEU A 206 -41.95 -36.34 9.68
C LEU A 206 -43.48 -36.28 9.74
N ASN A 207 -44.13 -35.94 8.64
CA ASN A 207 -45.58 -35.78 8.60
C ASN A 207 -46.32 -37.00 8.01
N GLY A 208 -45.59 -37.94 7.39
CA GLY A 208 -46.09 -39.21 6.85
C GLY A 208 -46.70 -39.10 5.46
N ASP A 209 -46.42 -38.04 4.70
CA ASP A 209 -46.94 -37.83 3.34
C ASP A 209 -46.09 -38.47 2.24
N GLY A 210 -44.98 -39.12 2.62
CA GLY A 210 -44.02 -39.74 1.73
C GLY A 210 -43.06 -38.75 1.07
N ILE A 211 -43.03 -37.47 1.47
CA ILE A 211 -42.13 -36.45 0.96
C ILE A 211 -41.12 -36.10 2.07
N PRO A 212 -39.81 -35.96 1.76
CA PRO A 212 -38.84 -35.57 2.78
C PRO A 212 -39.13 -34.18 3.35
N ASP A 213 -39.18 -34.07 4.67
CA ASP A 213 -39.19 -32.81 5.40
C ASP A 213 -37.76 -32.46 5.87
N VAL A 214 -37.54 -31.20 6.24
CA VAL A 214 -36.24 -30.75 6.75
C VAL A 214 -36.37 -30.10 8.13
N VAL A 215 -35.51 -30.52 9.05
CA VAL A 215 -35.36 -29.90 10.38
C VAL A 215 -34.11 -29.04 10.37
N THR A 216 -34.21 -27.78 10.82
CA THR A 216 -33.07 -26.86 10.94
C THR A 216 -32.92 -26.34 12.37
N ASN A 217 -31.68 -26.10 12.81
CA ASN A 217 -31.37 -25.64 14.16
C ASN A 217 -30.57 -24.33 14.10
N HIS A 218 -31.01 -23.34 14.88
CA HIS A 218 -30.48 -21.98 14.87
C HIS A 218 -30.48 -21.38 16.28
N ASN A 219 -29.48 -21.73 17.11
CA ASN A 219 -29.32 -21.30 18.52
C ASN A 219 -30.64 -21.28 19.32
N SER A 220 -31.40 -20.18 19.27
CA SER A 220 -32.67 -19.99 19.96
C SER A 220 -33.90 -20.56 19.23
N HIS A 221 -33.75 -21.17 18.06
CA HIS A 221 -34.86 -21.73 17.28
C HIS A 221 -34.55 -23.13 16.76
N THR A 222 -35.56 -23.99 16.72
CA THR A 222 -35.59 -25.21 15.90
C THR A 222 -36.81 -25.15 15.01
N MET A 223 -36.60 -25.38 13.72
CA MET A 223 -37.65 -25.26 12.71
C MET A 223 -37.83 -26.55 11.93
N ILE A 224 -39.07 -26.82 11.52
CA ILE A 224 -39.41 -27.93 10.64
C ILE A 224 -40.12 -27.36 9.42
N TYR A 225 -39.61 -27.63 8.23
CA TYR A 225 -40.21 -27.21 6.97
C TYR A 225 -40.73 -28.43 6.22
N TRP A 226 -42.01 -28.37 5.85
CA TRP A 226 -42.64 -29.45 5.11
C TRP A 226 -42.15 -29.51 3.67
N GLY A 227 -41.92 -30.73 3.18
CA GLY A 227 -41.50 -31.01 1.82
C GLY A 227 -42.57 -30.70 0.77
N THR A 228 -42.13 -30.50 -0.47
CA THR A 228 -43.01 -30.41 -1.64
C THR A 228 -42.45 -31.21 -2.81
N LYS A 229 -43.32 -31.80 -3.65
CA LYS A 229 -42.87 -32.59 -4.83
C LYS A 229 -42.24 -31.75 -5.93
N GLU A 230 -42.53 -30.46 -5.96
CA GLU A 230 -42.00 -29.54 -6.96
C GLU A 230 -41.04 -28.56 -6.31
N ALA A 231 -40.14 -28.00 -7.12
CA ALA A 231 -39.22 -26.95 -6.70
C ALA A 231 -39.98 -25.81 -5.98
N PRO A 232 -39.47 -25.30 -4.85
CA PRO A 232 -38.11 -25.49 -4.33
C PRO A 232 -37.91 -26.71 -3.40
N TYR A 233 -38.83 -27.69 -3.38
CA TYR A 233 -38.80 -28.93 -2.60
C TYR A 233 -38.96 -28.80 -1.09
N PHE A 234 -38.67 -27.62 -0.53
CA PHE A 234 -39.02 -27.27 0.84
C PHE A 234 -39.75 -25.93 0.83
N SER A 235 -40.70 -25.71 1.73
CA SER A 235 -41.49 -24.48 1.75
C SER A 235 -41.68 -23.92 3.15
N ASN A 236 -41.64 -22.59 3.27
CA ASN A 236 -42.06 -21.86 4.46
C ASN A 236 -43.53 -21.42 4.44
N LYS A 237 -44.34 -21.92 3.50
CA LYS A 237 -45.79 -21.69 3.50
C LYS A 237 -46.45 -22.34 4.72
N ASN A 238 -45.96 -23.52 5.12
CA ASN A 238 -46.35 -24.24 6.32
C ASN A 238 -45.08 -24.81 6.95
N TYR A 239 -44.73 -24.36 8.15
CA TYR A 239 -43.57 -24.79 8.92
C TYR A 239 -43.93 -24.93 10.39
N VAL A 240 -43.00 -25.40 11.20
CA VAL A 240 -43.07 -25.36 12.67
C VAL A 240 -41.87 -24.58 13.16
N ASP A 241 -42.07 -23.67 14.12
CA ASP A 241 -41.02 -22.89 14.78
C ASP A 241 -41.14 -23.05 16.30
N PHE A 242 -40.08 -23.58 16.88
CA PHE A 242 -39.88 -23.69 18.31
C PHE A 242 -38.84 -22.64 18.76
N PRO A 243 -39.27 -21.45 19.20
CA PRO A 243 -38.39 -20.46 19.80
C PRO A 243 -38.14 -20.77 21.29
N SER A 244 -36.91 -20.55 21.75
CA SER A 244 -36.56 -20.65 23.17
C SER A 244 -37.16 -19.51 24.00
N ASP A 245 -37.33 -18.34 23.38
CA ASP A 245 -37.94 -17.15 23.97
C ASP A 245 -39.30 -16.84 23.33
N THR A 246 -40.34 -17.46 23.87
CA THR A 246 -41.74 -17.26 23.43
C THR A 246 -42.32 -15.90 23.83
N ALA A 247 -41.63 -15.12 24.67
CA ALA A 247 -42.08 -13.79 25.05
C ALA A 247 -41.72 -12.75 23.97
N ASN A 248 -40.55 -12.91 23.36
CA ASN A 248 -40.05 -12.00 22.33
C ASN A 248 -40.27 -12.50 20.89
N PHE A 249 -40.43 -13.81 20.67
CA PHE A 249 -40.66 -14.39 19.35
C PHE A 249 -42.05 -15.00 19.20
N LYS A 250 -42.67 -14.75 18.04
CA LYS A 250 -43.93 -15.40 17.66
C LYS A 250 -43.67 -16.84 17.25
N THR A 251 -44.37 -17.78 17.87
CA THR A 251 -44.40 -19.17 17.45
C THR A 251 -45.25 -19.34 16.20
N TYR A 252 -44.74 -20.03 15.19
CA TYR A 252 -45.56 -20.53 14.08
C TYR A 252 -45.68 -22.04 14.19
N ASN A 253 -46.89 -22.54 14.40
CA ASN A 253 -47.15 -23.97 14.48
C ASN A 253 -48.57 -24.25 13.96
N PRO A 254 -48.76 -25.04 12.88
CA PRO A 254 -50.08 -25.35 12.33
C PRO A 254 -50.99 -26.10 13.32
N PHE A 255 -50.41 -26.75 14.33
CA PHE A 255 -51.15 -27.47 15.38
C PHE A 255 -51.53 -26.59 16.58
N GLY A 256 -51.03 -25.35 16.63
CA GLY A 256 -51.28 -24.40 17.72
C GLY A 256 -50.53 -24.68 19.02
N ASP A 257 -49.64 -25.67 19.05
CA ASP A 257 -48.83 -25.98 20.24
C ASP A 257 -47.67 -24.97 20.39
N ILE A 258 -47.43 -24.54 21.63
CA ILE A 258 -46.26 -23.74 22.02
C ILE A 258 -45.31 -24.67 22.79
N PHE A 259 -44.08 -24.84 22.28
CA PHE A 259 -43.16 -25.85 22.81
C PHE A 259 -41.68 -25.40 22.78
N PRO A 260 -41.28 -24.47 23.68
CA PRO A 260 -39.93 -23.89 23.69
C PRO A 260 -38.82 -24.88 24.02
N GLN A 261 -39.14 -26.01 24.67
CA GLN A 261 -38.16 -27.06 24.99
C GLN A 261 -37.60 -27.75 23.74
N ALA A 262 -38.17 -27.52 22.56
CA ALA A 262 -37.62 -28.02 21.31
C ALA A 262 -36.50 -27.13 20.73
N ALA A 263 -36.27 -25.92 21.26
CA ALA A 263 -35.23 -24.98 20.83
C ALA A 263 -33.88 -25.19 21.53
N GLU A 264 -32.81 -24.47 21.15
CA GLU A 264 -31.50 -24.58 21.83
C GLU A 264 -30.86 -25.96 21.64
N VAL A 265 -30.92 -26.39 20.39
CA VAL A 265 -30.41 -27.66 19.87
C VAL A 265 -29.20 -27.38 18.99
N PHE A 266 -28.16 -28.17 19.16
CA PHE A 266 -26.97 -28.14 18.34
C PHE A 266 -27.10 -29.04 17.10
N THR A 267 -27.61 -30.26 17.29
CA THR A 267 -27.81 -31.26 16.22
C THR A 267 -29.18 -31.91 16.35
N SER A 268 -29.80 -32.27 15.23
CA SER A 268 -31.02 -33.07 15.19
C SER A 268 -30.82 -34.31 14.33
N LYS A 269 -31.47 -35.40 14.71
CA LYS A 269 -31.55 -36.62 13.91
C LYS A 269 -32.97 -37.15 13.87
N ILE A 270 -33.37 -37.64 12.71
CA ILE A 270 -34.72 -38.17 12.49
C ILE A 270 -34.66 -39.70 12.49
N TYR A 271 -35.38 -40.30 13.43
CA TYR A 271 -35.47 -41.75 13.56
C TYR A 271 -36.78 -42.15 14.24
N ASP A 272 -37.28 -43.35 13.97
CA ASP A 272 -38.33 -44.00 14.75
C ASP A 272 -37.72 -44.60 16.03
N VAL A 273 -37.84 -43.90 17.17
CA VAL A 273 -37.16 -44.26 18.42
C VAL A 273 -38.00 -45.21 19.26
N ASN A 274 -39.31 -45.28 19.04
CA ASN A 274 -40.22 -46.12 19.82
C ASN A 274 -40.82 -47.28 19.01
N ASN A 275 -40.38 -47.47 17.74
CA ASN A 275 -40.89 -48.45 16.78
C ASN A 275 -42.41 -48.32 16.53
N ASP A 276 -42.96 -47.11 16.55
CA ASP A 276 -44.38 -46.86 16.24
C ASP A 276 -44.65 -46.62 14.75
N GLY A 277 -43.59 -46.61 13.92
CA GLY A 277 -43.65 -46.39 12.48
C GLY A 277 -43.67 -44.92 12.08
N LEU A 278 -43.60 -44.00 13.05
CA LEU A 278 -43.47 -42.56 12.81
C LEU A 278 -42.03 -42.13 13.10
N ASN A 279 -41.54 -41.20 12.28
CA ASN A 279 -40.25 -40.59 12.52
C ASN A 279 -40.35 -39.59 13.68
N ASP A 280 -39.53 -39.79 14.71
CA ASP A 280 -39.31 -38.90 15.84
C ASP A 280 -38.08 -38.01 15.59
N ILE A 281 -37.81 -37.10 16.53
CA ILE A 281 -36.62 -36.26 16.48
C ILE A 281 -35.78 -36.42 17.74
N VAL A 282 -34.52 -36.80 17.57
CA VAL A 282 -33.50 -36.86 18.61
C VAL A 282 -32.67 -35.58 18.57
N PHE A 283 -32.63 -34.86 19.68
CA PHE A 283 -31.92 -33.60 19.81
C PHE A 283 -30.65 -33.73 20.66
N GLY A 284 -29.52 -33.37 20.06
CA GLY A 284 -28.28 -33.08 20.76
C GLY A 284 -28.16 -31.59 21.04
N THR A 285 -27.80 -31.23 22.27
CA THR A 285 -27.87 -29.86 22.80
C THR A 285 -26.49 -29.42 23.25
N SER A 286 -26.19 -28.11 23.14
CA SER A 286 -25.00 -27.52 23.76
C SER A 286 -25.28 -26.81 25.08
N GLU A 287 -24.25 -26.75 25.93
CA GLU A 287 -24.10 -26.03 27.21
C GLU A 287 -25.31 -26.10 28.19
N ASP A 288 -25.12 -26.85 29.29
CA ASP A 288 -26.01 -26.99 30.46
C ASP A 288 -27.41 -27.58 30.22
N LYS A 289 -27.81 -27.84 28.98
CA LYS A 289 -29.12 -28.39 28.62
C LYS A 289 -29.06 -29.90 28.44
N ILE A 290 -30.14 -30.55 28.85
CA ILE A 290 -30.28 -32.01 28.80
C ILE A 290 -30.75 -32.39 27.39
N SER A 291 -30.01 -33.26 26.68
CA SER A 291 -30.42 -33.83 25.39
C SER A 291 -31.74 -34.57 25.54
N ARG A 292 -32.51 -34.65 24.45
CA ARG A 292 -33.91 -35.10 24.53
C ARG A 292 -34.37 -35.70 23.23
N ILE A 293 -35.42 -36.49 23.32
CA ILE A 293 -36.17 -37.01 22.18
C ILE A 293 -37.54 -36.35 22.21
N ILE A 294 -38.08 -36.06 21.04
CA ILE A 294 -39.46 -35.62 20.90
C ILE A 294 -40.18 -36.61 20.00
N ILE A 295 -41.11 -37.33 20.62
CA ILE A 295 -41.93 -38.34 19.97
C ILE A 295 -43.01 -37.68 19.13
N ASN A 296 -43.10 -38.10 17.89
CA ASN A 296 -44.12 -37.69 16.94
C ASN A 296 -45.49 -38.18 17.39
N GLN A 297 -46.44 -37.25 17.59
CA GLN A 297 -47.79 -37.59 18.03
C GLN A 297 -48.75 -37.85 16.85
N GLY A 298 -48.20 -38.03 15.64
CA GLY A 298 -48.93 -38.22 14.39
C GLY A 298 -49.01 -36.94 13.55
N ASN A 299 -48.99 -37.11 12.22
CA ASN A 299 -49.04 -36.03 11.22
C ASN A 299 -47.97 -34.94 11.42
N GLY A 300 -46.81 -35.26 12.00
CA GLY A 300 -45.75 -34.29 12.28
C GLY A 300 -46.01 -33.36 13.47
N ARG A 301 -46.93 -33.73 14.37
CA ARG A 301 -47.25 -32.95 15.57
C ARG A 301 -46.30 -33.27 16.74
N PHE A 302 -45.52 -32.28 17.15
CA PHE A 302 -44.59 -32.37 18.28
C PHE A 302 -45.01 -31.43 19.43
N ASN A 303 -45.09 -31.97 20.65
CA ASN A 303 -45.45 -31.19 21.85
C ASN A 303 -44.91 -31.83 23.14
N ASN A 304 -45.17 -31.19 24.28
CA ASN A 304 -44.72 -31.62 25.61
C ASN A 304 -45.09 -33.06 26.01
N LYS A 305 -46.13 -33.69 25.42
CA LYS A 305 -46.50 -35.07 25.76
C LYS A 305 -45.52 -36.11 25.22
N GLY A 306 -44.86 -35.79 24.11
CA GLY A 306 -43.86 -36.64 23.48
C GLY A 306 -42.43 -36.36 23.96
N LEU A 307 -42.23 -35.48 24.93
CA LEU A 307 -40.89 -35.11 25.39
C LEU A 307 -40.29 -36.19 26.29
N ILE A 308 -39.12 -36.71 25.91
CA ILE A 308 -38.31 -37.62 26.73
C ILE A 308 -36.96 -36.97 26.98
N MET A 309 -36.59 -36.79 28.25
CA MET A 309 -35.28 -36.25 28.62
C MET A 309 -34.26 -37.37 28.76
N LEU A 310 -33.12 -37.26 28.07
CA LEU A 310 -32.02 -38.22 28.19
C LEU A 310 -31.18 -37.93 29.43
N PRO A 311 -30.67 -38.93 30.16
CA PRO A 311 -29.80 -38.67 31.30
C PRO A 311 -28.47 -38.02 30.87
N LYS A 312 -27.90 -37.20 31.77
CA LYS A 312 -26.59 -36.57 31.53
C LYS A 312 -25.47 -37.61 31.59
N PHE A 313 -24.64 -37.68 30.54
CA PHE A 313 -23.37 -38.40 30.56
C PHE A 313 -22.39 -37.75 31.56
N LYS A 314 -21.90 -38.49 32.56
CA LYS A 314 -21.04 -37.91 33.62
C LYS A 314 -19.57 -38.17 33.32
N THR A 315 -18.80 -37.12 33.08
CA THR A 315 -17.33 -37.15 33.04
C THR A 315 -16.74 -36.19 34.07
N ASN A 316 -15.41 -36.20 34.25
CA ASN A 316 -14.71 -35.25 35.12
C ASN A 316 -14.69 -33.82 34.58
N GLN A 317 -15.15 -33.59 33.35
CA GLN A 317 -15.27 -32.28 32.73
C GLN A 317 -16.73 -31.84 32.70
N SER A 318 -16.96 -30.54 32.91
CA SER A 318 -18.27 -29.93 32.71
C SER A 318 -18.49 -29.73 31.21
N ASN A 319 -19.68 -30.14 30.73
CA ASN A 319 -20.27 -29.80 29.43
C ASN A 319 -19.80 -30.66 28.26
N PHE A 320 -20.77 -31.28 27.59
CA PHE A 320 -20.57 -32.12 26.41
C PHE A 320 -21.75 -31.94 25.47
N ASP A 321 -21.45 -32.04 24.18
CA ASP A 321 -22.40 -31.84 23.10
C ASP A 321 -22.50 -33.16 22.33
N ASN A 322 -23.71 -33.71 22.26
CA ASN A 322 -23.97 -34.91 21.48
C ASN A 322 -24.04 -34.53 20.00
N GLU A 323 -23.36 -35.28 19.15
CA GLU A 323 -23.08 -34.91 17.76
C GLU A 323 -23.90 -35.74 16.76
N ASP A 324 -23.94 -37.07 16.97
CA ASP A 324 -24.65 -38.00 16.10
C ASP A 324 -25.18 -39.20 16.88
N TYR A 325 -26.20 -39.85 16.31
CA TYR A 325 -26.96 -40.92 16.92
C TYR A 325 -27.20 -42.07 15.94
N ILE A 326 -27.14 -43.31 16.43
CA ILE A 326 -27.68 -44.51 15.77
C ILE A 326 -28.74 -45.11 16.69
N ILE A 327 -29.82 -45.62 16.09
CA ILE A 327 -30.87 -46.35 16.80
C ILE A 327 -30.74 -47.84 16.49
N ASP A 328 -30.68 -48.67 17.52
CA ASP A 328 -30.62 -50.12 17.38
C ASP A 328 -31.06 -50.82 18.68
N GLU A 329 -31.49 -52.07 18.57
CA GLU A 329 -31.77 -52.94 19.71
C GLU A 329 -30.44 -53.56 20.17
N LEU A 330 -29.94 -53.18 21.36
CA LEU A 330 -28.57 -53.56 21.78
C LEU A 330 -28.54 -54.69 22.81
N ASN A 331 -29.62 -54.91 23.56
CA ASN A 331 -29.59 -55.72 24.77
C ASN A 331 -30.52 -56.96 24.76
N GLY A 332 -31.34 -57.13 23.72
CA GLY A 332 -32.32 -58.19 23.54
C GLY A 332 -33.68 -57.96 24.21
N ASP A 333 -33.99 -56.76 24.71
CA ASP A 333 -35.26 -56.44 25.38
C ASP A 333 -36.38 -55.98 24.44
N GLY A 334 -36.04 -55.78 23.15
CA GLY A 334 -36.98 -55.40 22.10
C GLY A 334 -37.29 -53.89 22.07
N LEU A 335 -36.55 -53.09 22.82
CA LEU A 335 -36.61 -51.63 22.80
C LEU A 335 -35.42 -51.06 22.00
N ASN A 336 -35.62 -49.88 21.42
CA ASN A 336 -34.59 -49.22 20.64
C ASN A 336 -33.69 -48.40 21.56
N ASP A 337 -32.40 -48.70 21.54
CA ASP A 337 -31.36 -47.99 22.26
C ASP A 337 -30.66 -46.97 21.35
N LEU A 338 -29.90 -46.06 21.96
CA LEU A 338 -29.13 -45.05 21.23
C LEU A 338 -27.64 -45.34 21.36
N ILE A 339 -26.91 -45.33 20.25
CA ILE A 339 -25.45 -45.22 20.23
C ILE A 339 -25.12 -43.76 19.92
N VAL A 340 -24.26 -43.13 20.74
CA VAL A 340 -24.02 -41.69 20.70
C VAL A 340 -22.54 -41.39 20.63
N THR A 341 -22.18 -40.47 19.74
CA THR A 341 -20.89 -39.78 19.83
C THR A 341 -21.08 -38.38 20.37
N ASN A 342 -20.22 -37.99 21.31
CA ASN A 342 -20.24 -36.66 21.90
C ASN A 342 -18.83 -36.10 22.04
N HIS A 343 -18.75 -34.80 22.30
CA HIS A 343 -17.49 -34.11 22.55
C HIS A 343 -17.61 -33.14 23.71
N THR A 344 -16.48 -32.83 24.35
CA THR A 344 -16.40 -31.74 25.33
C THR A 344 -16.42 -30.41 24.60
N SER A 345 -16.96 -29.35 25.19
CA SER A 345 -17.17 -28.07 24.49
C SER A 345 -15.87 -27.39 23.99
N ASP A 346 -14.71 -27.83 24.47
CA ASP A 346 -13.40 -27.41 23.95
C ASP A 346 -12.87 -28.30 22.79
N TYR A 347 -13.67 -29.26 22.34
CA TYR A 347 -13.40 -30.27 21.31
C TYR A 347 -12.18 -31.17 21.61
N THR A 348 -11.69 -31.17 22.85
CA THR A 348 -10.47 -31.90 23.24
C THR A 348 -10.70 -33.36 23.57
N THR A 349 -11.93 -33.74 23.89
CA THR A 349 -12.30 -35.12 24.23
C THR A 349 -13.54 -35.52 23.44
N TRP A 350 -13.49 -36.70 22.82
CA TRP A 350 -14.62 -37.30 22.10
C TRP A 350 -14.93 -38.67 22.70
N ASN A 351 -16.20 -38.97 22.96
CA ASN A 351 -16.63 -40.24 23.52
C ASN A 351 -17.61 -40.97 22.60
N LEU A 352 -17.69 -42.28 22.78
CA LEU A 352 -18.70 -43.16 22.19
C LEU A 352 -19.32 -43.97 23.34
N PHE A 353 -20.64 -43.87 23.51
CA PHE A 353 -21.37 -44.52 24.60
C PHE A 353 -22.80 -44.83 24.15
N THR A 354 -23.59 -45.48 25.01
CA THR A 354 -24.97 -45.81 24.70
C THR A 354 -25.98 -45.27 25.72
N TYR A 355 -27.20 -45.00 25.26
CA TYR A 355 -28.37 -44.83 26.09
C TYR A 355 -29.28 -46.05 25.93
N ILE A 356 -29.48 -46.80 27.01
CA ILE A 356 -30.34 -47.98 27.04
C ILE A 356 -31.75 -47.59 27.43
N GLN A 357 -32.71 -47.84 26.54
CA GLN A 357 -34.12 -47.56 26.78
C GLN A 357 -34.65 -48.48 27.89
N GLN A 358 -35.58 -47.98 28.68
CA GLN A 358 -36.23 -48.69 29.76
C GLN A 358 -37.71 -48.86 29.42
N LYS A 359 -38.38 -49.85 30.02
CA LYS A 359 -39.81 -50.14 29.78
C LYS A 359 -40.77 -48.99 30.11
N ASP A 360 -40.32 -48.02 30.88
CA ASP A 360 -41.07 -46.79 31.23
C ASP A 360 -40.75 -45.61 30.28
N ASN A 361 -40.10 -45.89 29.14
CA ASN A 361 -39.62 -44.93 28.14
C ASN A 361 -38.52 -43.99 28.62
N THR A 362 -37.96 -44.21 29.82
CA THR A 362 -36.75 -43.51 30.26
C THR A 362 -35.51 -44.15 29.65
N PHE A 363 -34.36 -43.48 29.77
CA PHE A 363 -33.08 -43.98 29.27
C PHE A 363 -32.04 -44.03 30.39
N LYS A 364 -31.05 -44.92 30.27
CA LYS A 364 -29.87 -45.02 31.14
C LYS A 364 -28.59 -44.99 30.33
N VAL A 365 -27.60 -44.24 30.79
CA VAL A 365 -26.25 -44.29 30.21
C VAL A 365 -25.62 -45.65 30.49
N ASP A 366 -25.09 -46.31 29.47
CA ASP A 366 -24.21 -47.47 29.60
C ASP A 366 -22.92 -47.24 28.80
N THR A 367 -21.77 -47.37 29.45
CA THR A 367 -20.45 -47.25 28.82
C THR A 367 -19.74 -48.58 28.68
N SER A 368 -20.35 -49.68 29.15
CA SER A 368 -19.76 -51.02 29.17
C SER A 368 -19.97 -51.80 27.88
N ILE A 369 -20.90 -51.33 27.04
CA ILE A 369 -21.21 -51.91 25.73
C ILE A 369 -20.11 -51.59 24.70
N ILE A 370 -19.42 -50.46 24.83
CA ILE A 370 -18.31 -50.06 23.95
C ILE A 370 -16.98 -50.41 24.61
N GLU A 371 -16.18 -51.26 23.97
CA GLU A 371 -14.89 -51.71 24.48
C GLU A 371 -13.73 -51.22 23.59
N TYR A 372 -12.83 -50.43 24.16
CA TYR A 372 -11.64 -49.92 23.48
C TYR A 372 -10.46 -50.87 23.69
N THR A 373 -9.80 -51.30 22.60
CA THR A 373 -8.71 -52.29 22.64
C THR A 373 -7.41 -51.81 21.97
N ILE A 374 -7.49 -50.85 21.05
CA ILE A 374 -6.34 -50.32 20.30
C ILE A 374 -5.90 -48.98 20.87
N ASN A 375 -6.85 -48.14 21.31
CA ASN A 375 -6.57 -46.78 21.76
C ASN A 375 -7.18 -46.53 23.15
N SER A 376 -6.40 -46.74 24.21
CA SER A 376 -6.87 -46.61 25.61
C SER A 376 -7.02 -45.16 26.10
N LYS A 377 -6.53 -44.17 25.35
CA LYS A 377 -6.76 -42.73 25.53
C LYS A 377 -6.83 -42.09 24.15
N ARG A 378 -8.02 -41.72 23.68
CA ARG A 378 -8.15 -40.84 22.51
C ARG A 378 -8.32 -39.40 23.01
N ILE A 379 -7.28 -38.60 22.81
CA ILE A 379 -7.29 -37.14 22.89
C ILE A 379 -7.78 -36.63 21.51
N GLY A 380 -8.38 -35.44 21.48
CA GLY A 380 -9.00 -34.69 20.38
C GLY A 380 -8.91 -35.17 18.92
N SER A 381 -10.05 -35.19 18.24
CA SER A 381 -10.21 -35.12 16.76
C SER A 381 -11.71 -35.10 16.46
N TRP A 382 -12.18 -34.28 15.52
CA TRP A 382 -13.61 -34.12 15.19
C TRP A 382 -14.22 -35.48 14.77
N LYS A 383 -15.30 -35.97 15.42
CA LYS A 383 -16.01 -37.21 15.04
C LYS A 383 -17.50 -36.96 14.76
N PRO A 384 -17.79 -36.24 13.67
CA PRO A 384 -19.11 -35.66 13.45
C PRO A 384 -20.23 -36.64 13.09
N ARG A 385 -19.88 -37.84 12.62
CA ARG A 385 -20.84 -38.78 12.04
C ARG A 385 -20.46 -40.21 12.35
N LEU A 386 -21.46 -40.99 12.74
CA LEU A 386 -21.35 -42.44 12.89
C LEU A 386 -21.75 -43.13 11.57
N ILE A 387 -21.12 -44.26 11.30
CA ILE A 387 -21.44 -45.16 10.18
C ILE A 387 -21.83 -46.51 10.76
N TYR A 388 -22.99 -47.03 10.36
CA TYR A 388 -23.59 -48.25 10.90
C TYR A 388 -23.82 -49.30 9.83
N CYS A 389 -22.85 -50.19 9.62
CA CYS A 389 -22.92 -51.24 8.62
C CYS A 389 -22.22 -52.52 9.07
N ASP A 390 -22.46 -53.63 8.38
CA ASP A 390 -21.78 -54.90 8.66
C ASP A 390 -20.40 -54.89 7.97
N PHE A 391 -19.33 -54.59 8.73
CA PHE A 391 -17.97 -54.47 8.18
C PHE A 391 -17.30 -55.82 8.03
N ASN A 392 -17.67 -56.82 8.83
CA ASN A 392 -17.02 -58.13 8.85
C ASN A 392 -17.78 -59.23 8.09
N GLY A 393 -19.01 -58.93 7.63
CA GLY A 393 -19.88 -59.84 6.88
C GLY A 393 -20.55 -60.91 7.73
N ASP A 394 -20.68 -60.73 9.04
CA ASP A 394 -21.28 -61.70 9.96
C ASP A 394 -22.81 -61.56 10.11
N GLY A 395 -23.40 -60.58 9.42
CA GLY A 395 -24.83 -60.28 9.42
C GLY A 395 -25.26 -59.35 10.55
N LYS A 396 -24.38 -58.96 11.47
CA LYS A 396 -24.63 -57.94 12.48
C LYS A 396 -24.03 -56.62 12.03
N LYS A 397 -24.70 -55.53 12.40
CA LYS A 397 -24.20 -54.19 12.10
C LYS A 397 -23.17 -53.78 13.15
N ASP A 398 -22.06 -53.28 12.66
CA ASP A 398 -20.92 -52.73 13.37
C ASP A 398 -20.96 -51.19 13.32
N ILE A 399 -20.08 -50.52 14.06
CA ILE A 399 -19.99 -49.06 14.05
C ILE A 399 -18.58 -48.56 13.75
N THR A 400 -18.51 -47.46 13.01
CA THR A 400 -17.32 -46.61 12.95
C THR A 400 -17.78 -45.15 12.92
N TYR A 401 -16.84 -44.23 12.74
CA TYR A 401 -17.11 -42.81 12.61
C TYR A 401 -16.24 -42.20 11.53
N THR A 402 -16.75 -41.16 10.88
CA THR A 402 -15.89 -40.23 10.12
C THR A 402 -15.09 -39.41 11.12
N ASP A 403 -13.85 -39.07 10.81
CA ASP A 403 -13.09 -38.11 11.61
C ASP A 403 -12.26 -37.14 10.76
N ASP A 404 -11.60 -36.19 11.42
CA ASP A 404 -10.61 -35.32 10.78
C ASP A 404 -9.29 -36.05 10.51
N ALA A 405 -9.29 -36.83 9.43
CA ALA A 405 -8.14 -37.56 8.94
C ALA A 405 -6.96 -36.64 8.52
N ALA A 406 -7.18 -35.32 8.45
CA ALA A 406 -6.21 -34.31 8.01
C ALA A 406 -5.79 -33.29 9.10
N ASN A 407 -6.30 -33.37 10.33
CA ASN A 407 -5.91 -32.43 11.39
C ASN A 407 -4.48 -32.68 11.85
N LEU A 408 -3.54 -31.91 11.31
CA LEU A 408 -2.13 -31.99 11.66
C LEU A 408 -1.77 -31.15 12.90
N ASP A 409 -2.71 -30.33 13.40
CA ASP A 409 -2.47 -29.36 14.48
C ASP A 409 -2.89 -29.87 15.87
N ALA A 410 -3.88 -30.77 15.96
CA ALA A 410 -4.44 -31.23 17.23
C ALA A 410 -3.72 -32.45 17.82
N ASP A 411 -3.17 -33.32 16.98
CA ASP A 411 -2.48 -34.54 17.40
C ASP A 411 -1.17 -34.69 16.60
N THR A 412 -0.09 -35.08 17.28
CA THR A 412 1.22 -35.38 16.68
C THR A 412 1.09 -36.05 15.30
N ALA A 413 1.41 -35.28 14.26
CA ALA A 413 1.27 -35.61 12.86
C ALA A 413 1.75 -37.03 12.51
N GLY A 414 0.91 -37.78 11.79
CA GLY A 414 1.27 -39.02 11.08
C GLY A 414 0.54 -40.30 11.46
N ILE A 415 -0.32 -40.31 12.49
CA ILE A 415 -0.85 -41.57 13.06
C ILE A 415 -2.32 -41.86 12.72
N ILE A 416 -3.20 -40.86 12.52
CA ILE A 416 -4.66 -41.08 12.39
C ILE A 416 -5.01 -41.84 11.10
N LEU A 417 -4.44 -41.46 9.95
CA LEU A 417 -4.60 -42.21 8.70
C LEU A 417 -4.01 -43.63 8.75
N LEU A 418 -3.17 -43.96 9.73
CA LEU A 418 -2.65 -45.32 9.91
C LEU A 418 -3.42 -46.11 10.99
N LYS A 419 -4.35 -45.46 11.70
CA LYS A 419 -5.11 -46.03 12.82
C LYS A 419 -6.58 -45.56 12.80
N LYS A 420 -7.40 -46.28 12.03
CA LYS A 420 -8.86 -46.08 12.00
C LYS A 420 -9.54 -47.17 12.82
N SER A 421 -10.46 -46.76 13.69
CA SER A 421 -11.23 -47.68 14.53
C SER A 421 -12.49 -48.11 13.81
N VAL A 422 -12.77 -49.40 13.86
CA VAL A 422 -14.10 -49.96 13.69
C VAL A 422 -14.44 -50.68 14.98
N PHE A 423 -15.68 -50.68 15.43
CA PHE A 423 -16.11 -51.45 16.58
C PHE A 423 -17.01 -52.56 16.10
N ILE A 424 -16.47 -53.77 16.14
CA ILE A 424 -17.12 -54.98 15.66
C ILE A 424 -18.09 -55.46 16.73
N ARG A 425 -19.34 -55.70 16.34
CA ARG A 425 -20.40 -56.18 17.21
C ARG A 425 -20.18 -57.66 17.51
N ARG A 426 -19.84 -57.97 18.76
CA ARG A 426 -19.73 -59.33 19.28
C ARG A 426 -20.72 -59.46 20.43
N ASP A 427 -21.72 -60.30 20.23
CA ASP A 427 -22.88 -60.41 21.11
C ASP A 427 -23.53 -59.03 21.35
N ASN A 428 -23.61 -58.58 22.60
CA ASN A 428 -24.20 -57.29 23.00
C ASN A 428 -23.13 -56.21 23.23
N LYS A 429 -21.94 -56.36 22.67
CA LYS A 429 -20.83 -55.42 22.80
C LYS A 429 -20.24 -55.02 21.46
N PHE A 430 -19.72 -53.80 21.38
CA PHE A 430 -18.93 -53.29 20.28
C PHE A 430 -17.47 -53.22 20.70
N ILE A 431 -16.63 -54.05 20.07
CA ILE A 431 -15.22 -54.19 20.43
C ILE A 431 -14.37 -53.51 19.37
N GLU A 432 -13.58 -52.50 19.77
CA GLU A 432 -12.67 -51.76 18.88
C GLU A 432 -11.69 -52.72 18.20
N ASP A 433 -11.52 -52.57 16.90
CA ASP A 433 -10.50 -53.20 16.07
C ASP A 433 -10.03 -52.23 14.96
N ASP A 434 -9.02 -52.63 14.19
CA ASP A 434 -8.41 -51.87 13.11
C ASP A 434 -9.29 -51.96 11.85
N TYR A 435 -9.94 -50.85 11.47
CA TYR A 435 -10.80 -50.75 10.28
C TYR A 435 -10.13 -51.31 9.02
N TYR A 436 -8.82 -51.12 8.90
CA TYR A 436 -8.04 -51.56 7.76
C TYR A 436 -7.94 -53.08 7.58
N LYS A 437 -8.41 -53.88 8.55
CA LYS A 437 -8.59 -55.33 8.40
C LYS A 437 -9.84 -55.70 7.60
N TYR A 438 -10.84 -54.84 7.63
CA TYR A 438 -12.20 -55.11 7.13
C TYR A 438 -12.47 -54.41 5.81
N ASP A 439 -11.74 -53.34 5.50
CA ASP A 439 -11.85 -52.66 4.22
C ASP A 439 -10.63 -52.87 3.30
N LYS A 440 -10.87 -53.47 2.13
CA LYS A 440 -9.81 -53.81 1.15
C LYS A 440 -9.13 -52.56 0.60
N TYR A 441 -9.87 -51.49 0.34
CA TYR A 441 -9.30 -50.25 -0.17
C TYR A 441 -8.52 -49.54 0.92
N GLY A 442 -9.08 -49.42 2.12
CA GLY A 442 -8.41 -48.93 3.31
C GLY A 442 -7.09 -49.67 3.56
N ALA A 443 -7.05 -51.00 3.44
CA ALA A 443 -5.83 -51.78 3.60
C ALA A 443 -4.74 -51.39 2.57
N LEU A 444 -5.12 -51.23 1.30
CA LEU A 444 -4.24 -50.76 0.23
C LEU A 444 -3.79 -49.31 0.49
N LEU A 445 -4.69 -48.48 1.02
CA LEU A 445 -4.46 -47.09 1.40
C LEU A 445 -3.38 -47.01 2.48
N LYS A 446 -3.57 -47.75 3.57
CA LYS A 446 -2.64 -47.85 4.69
C LYS A 446 -1.27 -48.30 4.21
N LYS A 447 -1.22 -49.27 3.28
CA LYS A 447 0.04 -49.72 2.65
C LYS A 447 0.69 -48.62 1.81
N TYR A 448 -0.08 -47.92 0.98
CA TYR A 448 0.43 -46.84 0.13
C TYR A 448 1.00 -45.68 0.97
N ILE A 449 0.22 -45.21 1.96
CA ILE A 449 0.64 -44.18 2.91
C ILE A 449 1.84 -44.66 3.75
N GLY A 450 1.96 -45.96 4.04
CA GLY A 450 3.04 -46.55 4.83
C GLY A 450 4.33 -46.91 4.07
N TYR A 451 4.29 -47.11 2.74
CA TYR A 451 5.44 -47.52 1.91
C TYR A 451 6.10 -46.36 1.14
N GLU A 452 5.32 -45.41 0.64
CA GLU A 452 5.82 -44.20 -0.03
C GLU A 452 5.99 -43.13 1.05
N PRO A 453 7.21 -42.77 1.48
CA PRO A 453 7.37 -41.62 2.34
C PRO A 453 6.99 -40.38 1.52
N TYR A 454 5.71 -39.99 1.55
CA TYR A 454 5.19 -38.62 1.39
C TYR A 454 5.74 -37.75 0.23
N ASN A 455 6.43 -38.33 -0.76
CA ASN A 455 7.28 -37.61 -1.72
C ASN A 455 6.45 -36.80 -2.72
N ASP A 456 5.22 -37.23 -3.01
CA ASP A 456 4.35 -36.54 -3.95
C ASP A 456 3.48 -35.46 -3.28
N PHE A 457 3.38 -35.43 -1.95
CA PHE A 457 2.77 -34.31 -1.23
C PHE A 457 3.72 -33.10 -1.19
N CYS A 458 5.03 -33.33 -1.12
CA CYS A 458 6.01 -32.25 -1.04
C CYS A 458 6.04 -31.34 -2.28
N LYS A 459 5.42 -31.71 -3.41
CA LYS A 459 5.32 -30.82 -4.59
C LYS A 459 4.45 -29.59 -4.37
N PHE A 460 3.57 -29.62 -3.36
CA PHE A 460 2.61 -28.55 -3.07
C PHE A 460 3.10 -27.55 -2.03
N ILE A 461 4.26 -27.78 -1.40
CA ILE A 461 4.84 -26.81 -0.47
C ILE A 461 5.29 -25.61 -1.29
N LYS A 462 4.77 -24.43 -0.97
CA LYS A 462 5.14 -23.21 -1.68
C LYS A 462 6.51 -22.74 -1.20
N LYS A 463 7.35 -22.29 -2.14
CA LYS A 463 8.62 -21.64 -1.80
C LYS A 463 8.36 -20.46 -0.84
N PRO A 464 9.24 -20.23 0.15
CA PRO A 464 9.15 -19.07 1.04
C PRO A 464 9.13 -17.75 0.23
N ILE A 465 8.17 -16.88 0.56
CA ILE A 465 8.08 -15.53 -0.01
C ILE A 465 8.62 -14.55 1.03
N PHE A 466 9.72 -13.92 0.67
CA PHE A 466 10.41 -12.98 1.53
C PHE A 466 9.77 -11.59 1.46
N LYS A 467 9.65 -10.95 2.61
CA LYS A 467 9.27 -9.54 2.73
C LYS A 467 10.19 -8.84 3.72
N ASN A 468 10.66 -7.67 3.35
CA ASN A 468 11.33 -6.77 4.27
C ASN A 468 10.37 -5.71 4.81
N ASP A 469 10.71 -5.14 5.96
CA ASP A 469 9.96 -4.09 6.65
C ASP A 469 10.04 -2.71 5.97
N ARG A 470 10.73 -2.58 4.83
CA ARG A 470 10.93 -1.29 4.13
C ARG A 470 10.37 -1.25 2.68
N ASN A 471 9.62 -2.25 2.22
CA ASN A 471 9.03 -2.34 0.86
C ASN A 471 10.05 -2.21 -0.31
N TYR A 472 11.32 -2.56 -0.12
CA TYR A 472 12.33 -2.49 -1.18
C TYR A 472 12.47 -3.85 -1.89
N ASN A 473 12.23 -3.90 -3.20
CA ASN A 473 12.49 -5.07 -4.04
C ASN A 473 14.01 -5.29 -4.23
N GLU A 474 14.37 -6.53 -4.56
CA GLU A 474 15.71 -7.13 -4.62
C GLU A 474 16.88 -6.19 -4.99
N GLY A 475 17.94 -6.20 -4.17
CA GLY A 475 19.16 -5.40 -4.39
C GLY A 475 19.45 -4.29 -3.34
N VAL A 476 18.88 -4.40 -2.14
CA VAL A 476 18.83 -3.32 -1.14
C VAL A 476 20.22 -2.93 -0.60
N ALA A 477 20.60 -1.66 -0.80
CA ALA A 477 21.73 -1.01 -0.15
C ALA A 477 21.27 -0.37 1.17
N VAL A 478 21.78 -0.86 2.31
CA VAL A 478 21.37 -0.48 3.67
C VAL A 478 22.32 0.56 4.25
N CYS A 479 21.90 1.37 5.23
CA CYS A 479 22.80 2.31 5.92
C CYS A 479 23.54 1.62 7.07
N LYS A 480 24.80 2.01 7.35
CA LYS A 480 25.59 1.42 8.44
C LYS A 480 24.94 1.73 9.80
N GLY A 481 24.55 0.69 10.54
CA GLY A 481 23.89 0.79 11.85
C GLY A 481 22.41 0.42 11.85
N ASP A 482 21.80 0.30 10.68
CA ASP A 482 20.42 -0.16 10.54
C ASP A 482 20.34 -1.69 10.67
N THR A 483 19.27 -2.16 11.32
CA THR A 483 18.86 -3.56 11.32
C THR A 483 17.72 -3.71 10.31
N ILE A 484 17.86 -4.66 9.39
CA ILE A 484 16.76 -5.06 8.49
C ILE A 484 16.15 -6.35 8.99
N ASN A 485 14.82 -6.37 9.07
CA ASN A 485 14.12 -7.61 9.32
C ASN A 485 13.63 -8.20 8.00
N ILE A 486 14.00 -9.45 7.76
CA ILE A 486 13.43 -10.26 6.69
C ILE A 486 12.43 -11.22 7.32
N SER A 487 11.21 -11.24 6.79
CA SER A 487 10.11 -12.08 7.24
C SER A 487 9.63 -12.98 6.10
N ILE A 488 9.12 -14.15 6.44
CA ILE A 488 8.41 -15.04 5.51
C ILE A 488 6.92 -14.75 5.61
N THR A 489 6.31 -14.37 4.49
CA THR A 489 4.91 -13.90 4.47
C THR A 489 3.87 -14.98 4.20
N ASN A 490 4.29 -16.10 3.61
CA ASN A 490 3.44 -17.23 3.29
C ASN A 490 3.72 -18.43 4.22
N ASN A 491 3.98 -18.15 5.50
CA ASN A 491 4.15 -19.19 6.51
C ASN A 491 2.82 -19.45 7.21
N LEU A 492 2.48 -20.73 7.33
CA LEU A 492 1.29 -21.22 8.00
C LEU A 492 1.63 -21.61 9.44
N LYS A 493 0.59 -21.69 10.27
CA LYS A 493 0.73 -22.13 11.66
C LYS A 493 1.27 -23.57 11.70
N GLY A 494 2.30 -23.81 12.50
CA GLY A 494 2.94 -25.13 12.63
C GLY A 494 4.11 -25.41 11.67
N GLU A 495 4.33 -24.58 10.65
CA GLU A 495 5.49 -24.70 9.75
C GLU A 495 6.77 -24.14 10.39
N LYS A 496 7.87 -24.89 10.25
CA LYS A 496 9.19 -24.53 10.78
C LYS A 496 10.02 -23.84 9.72
N ILE A 497 10.60 -22.70 10.10
CA ILE A 497 11.45 -21.89 9.24
C ILE A 497 12.88 -21.88 9.77
N ASP A 498 13.78 -22.54 9.05
CA ASP A 498 15.19 -22.62 9.38
C ASP A 498 16.02 -21.81 8.37
N TRP A 499 16.83 -20.88 8.88
CA TRP A 499 17.64 -19.96 8.08
C TRP A 499 19.06 -20.49 7.97
N TYR A 500 19.62 -20.48 6.77
CA TYR A 500 20.96 -20.99 6.50
C TYR A 500 21.77 -20.01 5.68
N LYS A 501 23.07 -19.92 5.95
CA LYS A 501 24.03 -19.31 5.03
C LYS A 501 24.24 -20.21 3.81
N LEU A 502 24.75 -19.63 2.73
CA LEU A 502 25.09 -20.38 1.51
C LEU A 502 26.13 -21.50 1.74
N ASP A 503 26.96 -21.39 2.78
CA ASP A 503 27.91 -22.44 3.19
C ASP A 503 27.26 -23.58 4.02
N GLY A 504 25.93 -23.56 4.18
CA GLY A 504 25.15 -24.56 4.89
C GLY A 504 25.09 -24.36 6.41
N LYS A 505 25.73 -23.33 6.99
CA LYS A 505 25.64 -23.06 8.42
C LYS A 505 24.28 -22.47 8.81
N ALA A 506 23.66 -23.03 9.83
CA ALA A 506 22.43 -22.49 10.40
C ALA A 506 22.66 -21.09 10.99
N LEU A 507 21.76 -20.16 10.67
CA LEU A 507 21.69 -18.80 11.20
C LEU A 507 20.71 -18.72 12.36
N SER A 508 19.56 -19.36 12.21
CA SER A 508 18.52 -19.50 13.22
C SER A 508 17.58 -20.63 12.83
N THR A 509 16.85 -21.17 13.80
CA THR A 509 15.94 -22.30 13.62
C THR A 509 14.57 -21.95 14.14
N ASN A 510 13.54 -22.36 13.42
CA ASN A 510 12.13 -22.16 13.75
C ASN A 510 11.74 -20.70 14.06
N VAL A 511 12.17 -19.75 13.21
CA VAL A 511 11.79 -18.33 13.32
C VAL A 511 11.28 -17.83 11.98
N ASP A 512 10.12 -17.19 11.96
CA ASP A 512 9.49 -16.63 10.75
C ASP A 512 10.13 -15.31 10.28
N LYS A 513 10.89 -14.68 11.18
CA LYS A 513 11.55 -13.39 10.98
C LYS A 513 12.98 -13.42 11.52
N LEU A 514 13.93 -12.91 10.74
CA LEU A 514 15.32 -12.78 11.15
C LEU A 514 15.88 -11.39 10.86
N ALA A 515 16.62 -10.85 11.83
CA ALA A 515 17.28 -9.55 11.77
C ALA A 515 18.72 -9.69 11.26
N PHE A 516 19.10 -8.82 10.31
CA PHE A 516 20.44 -8.80 9.72
C PHE A 516 21.10 -7.43 9.86
N ASN A 517 22.41 -7.43 10.13
CA ASN A 517 23.24 -6.23 10.35
C ASN A 517 24.52 -6.16 9.49
N ASP A 518 24.81 -7.18 8.67
CA ASP A 518 25.96 -7.22 7.74
C ASP A 518 25.57 -8.00 6.46
N THR A 519 26.49 -8.08 5.50
CA THR A 519 26.39 -8.88 4.28
C THR A 519 26.11 -10.33 4.63
N ALA A 520 25.03 -10.87 4.09
CA ALA A 520 24.68 -12.27 4.25
C ALA A 520 24.07 -12.76 2.93
N THR A 521 24.57 -13.89 2.43
CA THR A 521 23.82 -14.67 1.45
C THR A 521 23.24 -15.86 2.17
N PHE A 522 21.92 -15.98 2.16
CA PHE A 522 21.19 -16.98 2.90
C PHE A 522 20.06 -17.57 2.05
N TYR A 523 19.59 -18.71 2.49
CA TYR A 523 18.36 -19.34 2.04
C TYR A 523 17.61 -19.83 3.27
N VAL A 524 16.35 -20.15 3.06
CA VAL A 524 15.48 -20.70 4.08
C VAL A 524 15.09 -22.11 3.69
N ILE A 525 15.17 -23.03 4.65
CA ILE A 525 14.48 -24.31 4.56
C ILE A 525 13.18 -24.16 5.31
N LYS A 526 12.08 -24.26 4.57
CA LYS A 526 10.75 -24.34 5.13
C LYS A 526 10.38 -25.82 5.26
N THR A 527 10.05 -26.22 6.48
CA THR A 527 9.60 -27.57 6.80
C THR A 527 8.16 -27.51 7.27
N ASP A 528 7.24 -28.14 6.55
CA ASP A 528 5.84 -28.20 6.98
C ASP A 528 5.59 -29.26 8.06
N SER A 529 4.35 -29.36 8.54
CA SER A 529 3.93 -30.32 9.57
C SER A 529 4.04 -31.78 9.13
N LEU A 530 4.17 -32.05 7.82
CA LEU A 530 4.40 -33.37 7.23
C LEU A 530 5.90 -33.68 7.06
N ASN A 531 6.78 -32.81 7.58
CA ASN A 531 8.23 -32.89 7.43
C ASN A 531 8.71 -32.77 5.97
N CYS A 532 7.87 -32.27 5.06
CA CYS A 532 8.28 -31.91 3.70
C CYS A 532 9.15 -30.65 3.76
N LYS A 533 10.25 -30.65 3.01
CA LYS A 533 11.22 -29.55 2.99
C LYS A 533 11.28 -28.90 1.63
N ILE A 534 11.19 -27.58 1.60
CA ILE A 534 11.53 -26.80 0.41
C ILE A 534 12.57 -25.76 0.74
N ILE A 535 13.51 -25.65 -0.18
CA ILE A 535 14.58 -24.66 -0.14
C ILE A 535 14.09 -23.45 -0.93
N SER A 536 14.17 -22.28 -0.31
CA SER A 536 13.89 -21.01 -0.98
C SER A 536 14.91 -20.74 -2.09
N ASP A 537 14.63 -19.74 -2.91
CA ASP A 537 15.69 -19.11 -3.69
C ASP A 537 16.70 -18.42 -2.73
N THR A 538 17.93 -18.26 -3.17
CA THR A 538 18.97 -17.61 -2.36
C THR A 538 18.81 -16.10 -2.40
N ILE A 539 18.84 -15.47 -1.23
CA ILE A 539 18.84 -14.02 -1.09
C ILE A 539 20.23 -13.56 -0.66
N SER A 540 20.76 -12.58 -1.40
CA SER A 540 21.99 -11.88 -1.05
C SER A 540 21.66 -10.49 -0.51
N MET A 541 21.88 -10.30 0.79
CA MET A 541 22.02 -8.98 1.40
C MET A 541 23.45 -8.49 1.19
N LYS A 542 23.59 -7.29 0.61
CA LYS A 542 24.87 -6.60 0.52
C LYS A 542 25.10 -5.76 1.78
N ARG A 543 26.38 -5.65 2.19
CA ARG A 543 26.77 -4.84 3.34
C ARG A 543 26.11 -3.47 3.27
N PRO A 544 25.72 -2.89 4.42
CA PRO A 544 25.49 -1.46 4.43
C PRO A 544 26.74 -0.72 3.94
N TYR A 545 26.53 0.25 3.04
CA TYR A 545 27.63 1.07 2.51
C TYR A 545 28.37 1.74 3.68
N THR A 546 29.69 1.82 3.57
CA THR A 546 30.55 2.44 4.60
C THR A 546 30.17 3.90 4.81
N LEU A 547 30.23 4.33 6.09
CA LEU A 547 30.02 5.70 6.55
C LEU A 547 30.45 6.73 5.52
N ILE A 548 29.47 7.51 5.05
CA ILE A 548 29.78 8.72 4.34
C ILE A 548 30.17 9.74 5.41
N TYR A 549 31.40 10.25 5.33
CA TYR A 549 31.85 11.34 6.18
C TYR A 549 30.94 12.56 5.98
N SER A 550 30.91 13.50 6.89
CA SER A 550 30.18 14.74 6.64
C SER A 550 30.92 15.58 5.58
N PRO A 551 30.22 16.29 4.67
CA PRO A 551 30.89 17.07 3.63
C PRO A 551 31.74 18.19 4.26
N SER A 552 32.94 18.44 3.73
CA SER A 552 33.71 19.60 4.19
C SER A 552 33.09 20.89 3.64
N VAL A 553 32.80 21.81 4.55
CA VAL A 553 32.24 23.12 4.25
C VAL A 553 33.19 24.22 4.71
N LYS A 554 33.04 25.40 4.13
CA LYS A 554 33.73 26.61 4.58
C LYS A 554 32.72 27.73 4.73
N ASP A 555 32.70 28.34 5.92
CA ASP A 555 31.97 29.58 6.13
C ASP A 555 32.47 30.64 5.14
N THR A 556 31.52 31.31 4.49
CA THR A 556 31.82 32.27 3.43
C THR A 556 31.30 33.64 3.81
N THR A 557 32.02 34.67 3.41
CA THR A 557 31.63 36.06 3.66
C THR A 557 31.29 36.74 2.33
N VAL A 558 30.14 37.41 2.26
CA VAL A 558 29.67 38.13 1.06
C VAL A 558 29.19 39.54 1.40
N CYS A 559 29.11 40.42 0.41
CA CYS A 559 28.60 41.77 0.58
C CYS A 559 27.07 41.82 0.43
N GLN A 560 26.41 42.66 1.23
CA GLN A 560 24.95 42.86 1.24
C GLN A 560 24.31 43.31 -0.09
N ASN A 561 25.11 43.65 -1.10
CA ASN A 561 24.61 44.17 -2.38
C ASN A 561 25.08 43.34 -3.58
N ILE A 562 25.57 42.11 -3.35
CA ILE A 562 25.81 41.16 -4.45
C ILE A 562 24.48 40.65 -5.00
N THR A 563 24.40 40.49 -6.32
CA THR A 563 23.17 40.03 -7.00
C THR A 563 22.84 38.57 -6.71
N SER A 564 23.87 37.72 -6.62
CA SER A 564 23.72 36.29 -6.34
C SER A 564 25.04 35.65 -5.95
N PHE A 565 25.01 34.74 -4.98
CA PHE A 565 26.14 33.87 -4.62
C PHE A 565 25.68 32.41 -4.55
N ASN A 566 26.37 31.52 -5.26
CA ASN A 566 26.11 30.08 -5.22
C ASN A 566 26.91 29.45 -4.08
N LEU A 567 26.21 28.81 -3.14
CA LEU A 567 26.88 28.09 -2.06
C LEU A 567 27.45 26.77 -2.59
N SER A 568 28.60 26.35 -2.08
CA SER A 568 29.23 25.08 -2.46
C SER A 568 29.94 24.43 -1.28
N THR A 569 30.15 23.12 -1.37
CA THR A 569 31.05 22.37 -0.47
C THR A 569 32.49 22.42 -1.00
N LEU A 570 33.47 22.10 -0.14
CA LEU A 570 34.87 21.98 -0.54
C LEU A 570 35.16 20.64 -1.23
N ASP A 571 34.47 19.59 -0.79
CA ASP A 571 34.68 18.23 -1.29
C ASP A 571 33.56 17.89 -2.28
N ASN A 572 33.85 18.02 -3.57
CA ASN A 572 32.95 17.55 -4.63
C ASN A 572 33.35 16.13 -5.04
N ASN A 573 32.96 15.13 -4.26
CA ASN A 573 33.04 13.74 -4.72
C ASN A 573 31.91 13.49 -5.74
N PRO A 574 32.19 13.28 -7.04
CA PRO A 574 31.15 13.10 -8.06
C PRO A 574 30.27 11.87 -7.80
N SER A 575 30.77 10.89 -7.04
CA SER A 575 30.04 9.68 -6.65
C SER A 575 28.96 9.92 -5.58
N ASN A 576 28.93 11.10 -4.96
CA ASN A 576 27.95 11.49 -3.94
C ASN A 576 27.08 12.66 -4.41
N GLY A 577 25.87 12.74 -3.88
CA GLY A 577 24.99 13.90 -3.99
C GLY A 577 24.97 14.70 -2.70
N LEU A 578 24.49 15.95 -2.77
CA LEU A 578 24.37 16.85 -1.63
C LEU A 578 22.90 17.13 -1.35
N ARG A 579 22.54 17.22 -0.07
CA ARG A 579 21.24 17.70 0.38
C ARG A 579 21.42 18.94 1.23
N TRP A 580 20.66 19.99 0.90
CA TRP A 580 20.73 21.29 1.55
C TRP A 580 19.45 21.56 2.35
N TYR A 581 19.63 22.07 3.57
CA TYR A 581 18.59 22.29 4.55
C TYR A 581 18.65 23.69 5.14
N THR A 582 17.50 24.23 5.53
CA THR A 582 17.38 25.49 6.27
C THR A 582 17.34 25.31 7.79
N LYS A 583 17.21 24.06 8.27
CA LYS A 583 17.14 23.72 9.69
C LYS A 583 17.77 22.37 9.99
N ASP A 584 18.29 22.21 11.20
CA ASP A 584 18.86 20.95 11.68
C ASP A 584 17.85 20.13 12.50
N SER A 585 16.80 19.64 11.84
CA SER A 585 15.80 18.77 12.48
C SER A 585 15.54 17.51 11.64
N ILE A 586 15.23 16.40 12.29
CA ILE A 586 14.75 15.17 11.62
C ILE A 586 13.49 15.54 10.81
N GLY A 587 13.37 15.04 9.58
CA GLY A 587 12.26 15.34 8.66
C GLY A 587 12.28 16.74 8.02
N ALA A 588 13.36 17.51 8.16
CA ALA A 588 13.52 18.76 7.43
C ALA A 588 13.47 18.54 5.91
N ILE A 589 12.72 19.38 5.19
CA ILE A 589 12.67 19.36 3.72
C ILE A 589 14.04 19.77 3.18
N TYR A 590 14.50 19.06 2.15
CA TYR A 590 15.81 19.30 1.53
C TYR A 590 15.70 19.69 0.06
N SER A 591 16.76 20.32 -0.44
CA SER A 591 17.01 20.54 -1.87
C SER A 591 18.28 19.81 -2.29
N ILE A 592 18.26 19.21 -3.47
CA ILE A 592 19.46 18.63 -4.12
C ILE A 592 20.26 19.68 -4.93
N ILE A 593 19.70 20.87 -5.11
CA ILE A 593 20.33 22.02 -5.73
C ILE A 593 20.86 22.93 -4.64
N ALA A 594 22.10 23.40 -4.79
CA ALA A 594 22.70 24.32 -3.84
C ALA A 594 21.92 25.64 -3.74
N PRO A 595 21.75 26.21 -2.53
CA PRO A 595 21.04 27.46 -2.34
C PRO A 595 21.69 28.62 -3.11
N LEU A 596 20.85 29.39 -3.81
CA LEU A 596 21.21 30.67 -4.40
C LEU A 596 20.95 31.79 -3.38
N ILE A 597 21.98 32.51 -2.99
CA ILE A 597 21.90 33.55 -1.95
C ILE A 597 21.78 34.92 -2.58
N ASN A 598 20.73 35.67 -2.22
CA ASN A 598 20.54 37.08 -2.56
C ASN A 598 20.40 37.90 -1.24
N PRO A 599 21.52 38.31 -0.63
CA PRO A 599 21.51 38.82 0.73
C PRO A 599 21.12 40.29 0.76
N VAL A 600 19.86 40.63 1.06
CA VAL A 600 19.39 42.02 1.15
C VAL A 600 19.53 42.60 2.57
N ASN A 601 19.54 41.73 3.60
CA ASN A 601 19.61 42.10 5.01
C ASN A 601 21.03 41.92 5.58
N THR A 602 21.30 42.52 6.74
CA THR A 602 22.61 42.45 7.44
C THR A 602 22.76 41.25 8.39
N THR A 603 21.83 40.31 8.38
CA THR A 603 21.85 39.11 9.24
C THR A 603 22.52 37.95 8.53
N ASP A 604 23.41 37.26 9.24
CA ASP A 604 24.05 36.03 8.75
C ASP A 604 23.01 34.96 8.43
N ILE A 605 23.25 34.19 7.37
CA ILE A 605 22.36 33.12 6.91
C ILE A 605 22.99 31.78 7.25
N VAL A 606 22.21 30.86 7.80
CA VAL A 606 22.66 29.52 8.17
C VAL A 606 21.98 28.48 7.28
N TYR A 607 22.78 27.61 6.69
CA TYR A 607 22.31 26.38 6.05
C TYR A 607 22.98 25.17 6.70
N TYR A 608 22.41 24.00 6.43
CA TYR A 608 23.02 22.73 6.77
C TYR A 608 23.12 21.88 5.51
N VAL A 609 24.21 21.14 5.37
CA VAL A 609 24.45 20.27 4.22
C VAL A 609 24.94 18.90 4.66
N SER A 610 24.48 17.89 3.96
CA SER A 610 24.91 16.51 4.10
C SER A 610 25.16 15.90 2.74
N GLN A 611 25.78 14.73 2.73
CA GLN A 611 25.97 13.95 1.51
C GLN A 611 25.27 12.59 1.57
N TYR A 612 24.85 12.13 0.39
CA TYR A 612 24.21 10.84 0.16
C TYR A 612 24.86 10.15 -1.04
N PRO A 613 24.81 8.81 -1.15
CA PRO A 613 25.43 8.10 -2.26
C PRO A 613 24.57 8.21 -3.54
N LYS A 614 25.16 8.52 -4.70
CA LYS A 614 24.45 8.49 -5.98
C LYS A 614 24.42 7.07 -6.52
N LEU A 615 23.41 6.30 -6.17
CA LEU A 615 23.22 4.92 -6.63
C LEU A 615 22.34 4.90 -7.88
N THR A 616 22.64 4.00 -8.81
CA THR A 616 21.78 3.72 -9.97
C THR A 616 21.41 2.23 -10.01
N ASP A 617 20.21 1.91 -10.50
CA ASP A 617 19.86 0.52 -10.85
C ASP A 617 20.65 0.03 -12.08
N GLY A 618 20.50 -1.25 -12.45
CA GLY A 618 21.13 -1.82 -13.64
C GLY A 618 20.68 -1.20 -14.98
N ASN A 619 19.69 -0.30 -14.93
CA ASN A 619 19.14 0.46 -16.06
C ASN A 619 19.56 1.95 -16.01
N GLY A 620 20.35 2.36 -15.01
CA GLY A 620 20.83 3.73 -14.84
C GLY A 620 19.90 4.68 -14.07
N ASN A 621 18.77 4.22 -13.50
CA ASN A 621 17.86 5.06 -12.74
C ASN A 621 18.37 5.30 -11.32
N PHE A 622 18.23 6.53 -10.82
CA PHE A 622 18.68 6.91 -9.47
C PHE A 622 17.85 6.21 -8.37
N LEU A 623 18.55 5.61 -7.39
CA LEU A 623 17.97 4.95 -6.22
C LEU A 623 18.25 5.77 -4.96
N ASP A 624 17.23 6.43 -4.41
CA ASP A 624 17.32 7.06 -3.10
C ASP A 624 17.09 6.02 -2.00
N ASN A 625 18.15 5.63 -1.29
CA ASN A 625 18.08 4.64 -0.22
C ASN A 625 17.94 5.27 1.18
N GLY A 626 17.78 6.60 1.26
CA GLY A 626 17.61 7.32 2.53
C GLY A 626 18.88 7.45 3.38
N CYS A 627 20.06 6.96 2.94
CA CYS A 627 21.30 7.10 3.68
C CYS A 627 21.91 8.49 3.55
N GLU A 628 22.26 9.11 4.68
CA GLU A 628 22.78 10.47 4.73
C GLU A 628 23.86 10.61 5.81
N SER A 629 24.90 11.39 5.53
CA SER A 629 25.91 11.76 6.53
C SER A 629 25.30 12.66 7.62
N PRO A 630 25.93 12.79 8.80
CA PRO A 630 25.60 13.89 9.72
C PRO A 630 25.67 15.23 8.98
N ARG A 631 24.71 16.12 9.26
CA ARG A 631 24.63 17.45 8.65
C ARG A 631 25.73 18.36 9.21
N VAL A 632 26.32 19.18 8.35
CA VAL A 632 27.28 20.21 8.74
C VAL A 632 26.66 21.57 8.56
N LYS A 633 26.82 22.42 9.57
CA LYS A 633 26.43 23.82 9.53
C LYS A 633 27.37 24.61 8.64
N ILE A 634 26.81 25.42 7.73
CA ILE A 634 27.53 26.43 6.97
C ILE A 634 26.91 27.80 7.25
N THR A 635 27.76 28.75 7.64
CA THR A 635 27.36 30.13 7.94
C THR A 635 27.83 31.04 6.81
N VAL A 636 26.90 31.83 6.29
CA VAL A 636 27.18 32.87 5.30
C VAL A 636 27.11 34.21 6.00
N LYS A 637 28.30 34.77 6.26
CA LYS A 637 28.45 36.04 6.95
C LYS A 637 28.19 37.21 6.00
N ILE A 638 27.30 38.13 6.37
CA ILE A 638 26.94 39.26 5.52
C ILE A 638 27.66 40.52 5.98
N ASN A 639 28.56 41.04 5.15
CA ASN A 639 29.21 42.32 5.39
C ASN A 639 28.32 43.46 4.88
N PRO A 640 28.04 44.49 5.71
CA PRO A 640 27.23 45.63 5.28
C PRO A 640 27.94 46.43 4.20
N ALA A 641 27.16 46.98 3.26
CA ALA A 641 27.68 47.91 2.27
C ALA A 641 27.98 49.27 2.94
N PRO A 642 29.10 49.94 2.60
CA PRO A 642 29.37 51.27 3.14
C PRO A 642 28.36 52.29 2.60
N ALA A 643 28.14 53.38 3.35
CA ALA A 643 27.38 54.53 2.87
C ALA A 643 28.04 55.16 1.63
N SER A 644 27.36 56.04 0.91
CA SER A 644 27.95 56.78 -0.22
C SER A 644 28.99 57.81 0.24
N PRO A 645 30.04 58.12 -0.56
CA PRO A 645 31.03 59.14 -0.22
C PRO A 645 30.41 60.55 -0.27
N SER A 646 31.02 61.51 0.42
CA SER A 646 30.58 62.91 0.40
C SER A 646 31.08 63.62 -0.85
N VAL A 647 30.20 64.39 -1.49
CA VAL A 647 30.45 65.05 -2.78
C VAL A 647 29.88 66.47 -2.81
N LYS A 648 30.35 67.30 -3.74
CA LYS A 648 29.87 68.68 -3.93
C LYS A 648 29.72 69.00 -5.41
N ASP A 649 28.60 69.65 -5.75
CA ASP A 649 28.32 70.13 -7.10
C ASP A 649 29.23 71.32 -7.48
N THR A 650 29.55 71.45 -8.76
CA THR A 650 30.45 72.49 -9.28
C THR A 650 29.90 73.15 -10.55
N ALA A 651 30.36 74.36 -10.85
CA ALA A 651 29.97 75.09 -12.04
C ALA A 651 31.18 75.74 -12.75
N TYR A 652 31.14 75.77 -14.08
CA TYR A 652 32.18 76.34 -14.94
C TYR A 652 31.56 77.24 -16.01
N CYS A 653 32.31 78.19 -16.55
CA CYS A 653 31.92 78.93 -17.75
C CYS A 653 32.24 78.13 -19.02
N ASN A 654 31.46 78.31 -20.08
CA ASN A 654 31.66 77.61 -21.34
C ASN A 654 33.08 77.88 -21.89
N ASN A 655 33.75 76.82 -22.35
CA ASN A 655 35.11 76.81 -22.89
C ASN A 655 36.27 77.14 -21.90
N ILE A 656 36.04 77.10 -20.59
CA ILE A 656 37.17 77.18 -19.61
C ILE A 656 37.67 75.79 -19.23
N SER A 657 38.96 75.62 -18.96
CA SER A 657 39.47 74.33 -18.45
C SER A 657 38.88 74.04 -17.07
N ALA A 658 38.12 72.94 -16.93
CA ALA A 658 37.65 72.46 -15.63
C ALA A 658 38.77 71.78 -14.83
N ASP A 659 38.63 71.77 -13.51
CA ASP A 659 39.43 70.94 -12.62
C ASP A 659 38.87 69.51 -12.55
N THR A 660 39.71 68.55 -12.12
CA THR A 660 39.26 67.18 -11.82
C THR A 660 38.34 67.17 -10.60
N LEU A 661 37.20 66.48 -10.71
CA LEU A 661 36.22 66.33 -9.63
C LEU A 661 36.82 65.62 -8.41
N LYS A 662 36.36 66.00 -7.22
CA LYS A 662 36.82 65.47 -5.92
C LYS A 662 35.64 64.98 -5.08
N ALA A 663 35.92 64.01 -4.21
CA ALA A 663 34.99 63.46 -3.24
C ALA A 663 35.76 63.09 -1.95
N SER A 664 35.06 62.97 -0.83
CA SER A 664 35.64 62.57 0.45
C SER A 664 35.12 61.19 0.85
N SER A 665 36.03 60.23 1.04
CA SER A 665 35.70 58.91 1.55
C SER A 665 35.63 58.86 3.08
N LEU A 666 34.95 57.86 3.60
CA LEU A 666 34.99 57.48 5.02
C LEU A 666 36.38 56.91 5.37
N THR A 667 36.77 57.01 6.64
CA THR A 667 38.04 56.44 7.13
C THR A 667 38.13 54.95 6.77
N GLY A 668 39.27 54.53 6.21
CA GLY A 668 39.49 53.15 5.76
C GLY A 668 38.77 52.76 4.46
N HIS A 669 38.27 53.73 3.69
CA HIS A 669 37.62 53.48 2.40
C HIS A 669 38.35 54.16 1.24
N SER A 670 38.33 53.50 0.07
CA SER A 670 38.87 54.00 -1.19
C SER A 670 37.76 54.39 -2.16
N LEU A 671 38.00 55.40 -3.01
CA LEU A 671 37.02 55.92 -3.97
C LEU A 671 37.13 55.22 -5.34
N ASN A 672 35.97 54.95 -5.95
CA ASN A 672 35.85 54.45 -7.31
C ASN A 672 34.98 55.40 -8.14
N TRP A 673 35.53 55.92 -9.22
CA TRP A 673 34.88 56.88 -10.12
C TRP A 673 34.40 56.21 -11.40
N TYR A 674 33.25 56.65 -11.92
CA TYR A 674 32.57 56.02 -13.07
C TYR A 674 32.22 56.98 -14.20
N GLY A 675 32.82 58.17 -14.21
CA GLY A 675 32.44 59.19 -15.20
C GLY A 675 30.95 59.50 -15.08
N THR A 676 30.25 59.46 -16.21
CA THR A 676 28.81 59.73 -16.32
C THR A 676 27.93 58.49 -16.13
N SER A 677 28.51 57.33 -15.78
CA SER A 677 27.77 56.07 -15.66
C SER A 677 27.07 55.96 -14.30
N ALA A 678 25.75 56.02 -14.29
CA ALA A 678 24.94 55.83 -13.07
C ALA A 678 24.98 54.36 -12.59
N THR A 679 25.05 53.40 -13.51
CA THR A 679 25.15 51.95 -13.26
C THR A 679 26.17 51.33 -14.24
N GLY A 680 26.86 50.26 -13.85
CA GLY A 680 27.89 49.63 -14.69
C GLY A 680 29.12 50.53 -14.93
N GLY A 681 29.90 50.24 -15.98
CA GLY A 681 31.14 50.96 -16.29
C GLY A 681 32.34 50.53 -15.44
N THR A 682 33.54 50.87 -15.91
CA THR A 682 34.82 50.51 -15.25
C THR A 682 35.18 51.53 -14.19
N ALA A 683 35.47 51.05 -12.97
CA ALA A 683 35.92 51.91 -11.88
C ALA A 683 37.31 52.51 -12.18
N SER A 684 37.47 53.79 -11.90
CA SER A 684 38.74 54.52 -11.94
C SER A 684 39.08 55.03 -10.54
N ILE A 685 40.35 54.92 -10.15
CA ILE A 685 40.84 55.56 -8.91
C ILE A 685 40.98 57.08 -9.06
N LEU A 686 40.96 57.58 -10.30
CA LEU A 686 41.10 59.00 -10.64
C LEU A 686 39.72 59.61 -10.90
N GLY A 687 39.52 60.81 -10.35
CA GLY A 687 38.33 61.62 -10.59
C GLY A 687 38.16 61.99 -12.06
N SER A 688 36.92 62.22 -12.47
CA SER A 688 36.61 62.67 -13.83
C SER A 688 36.93 64.16 -14.00
N LYS A 689 37.49 64.54 -15.15
CA LYS A 689 37.67 65.94 -15.56
C LYS A 689 36.54 66.32 -16.52
N PRO A 690 35.60 67.20 -16.14
CA PRO A 690 34.47 67.55 -17.01
C PRO A 690 34.91 68.27 -18.29
N THR A 691 34.17 68.06 -19.37
CA THR A 691 34.28 68.86 -20.60
C THR A 691 33.35 70.05 -20.53
N THR A 692 33.84 71.24 -20.86
CA THR A 692 33.12 72.52 -20.67
C THR A 692 32.70 73.17 -21.99
N THR A 693 32.75 72.45 -23.11
CA THR A 693 32.46 72.97 -24.46
C THR A 693 30.96 73.04 -24.79
N THR A 694 30.12 72.43 -23.95
CA THR A 694 28.66 72.38 -24.12
C THR A 694 27.97 72.92 -22.87
N VAL A 695 27.12 73.93 -23.04
CA VAL A 695 26.30 74.51 -21.98
C VAL A 695 25.24 73.50 -21.53
N GLY A 696 25.06 73.34 -20.22
CA GLY A 696 24.07 72.41 -19.66
C GLY A 696 24.48 71.82 -18.31
N SER A 697 23.70 70.84 -17.86
CA SER A 697 23.93 70.11 -16.61
C SER A 697 24.31 68.66 -16.88
N PHE A 698 25.42 68.22 -16.30
CA PHE A 698 25.98 66.89 -16.45
C PHE A 698 26.12 66.22 -15.09
N ASN A 699 25.99 64.89 -15.04
CA ASN A 699 26.09 64.13 -13.80
C ASN A 699 27.29 63.20 -13.84
N TYR A 700 28.06 63.19 -12.75
CA TYR A 700 29.18 62.29 -12.55
C TYR A 700 28.97 61.44 -11.30
N TYR A 701 29.56 60.25 -11.27
CA TYR A 701 29.28 59.27 -10.22
C TYR A 701 30.56 58.73 -9.58
N VAL A 702 30.53 58.59 -8.26
CA VAL A 702 31.63 58.05 -7.45
C VAL A 702 31.07 57.24 -6.28
N SER A 703 31.56 56.02 -6.06
CA SER A 703 31.26 55.20 -4.88
C SER A 703 32.50 55.14 -3.97
N GLN A 704 32.33 54.46 -2.84
CA GLN A 704 33.45 54.07 -2.00
C GLN A 704 33.41 52.59 -1.66
N LYS A 705 34.59 52.01 -1.51
CA LYS A 705 34.84 50.62 -1.14
C LYS A 705 35.47 50.56 0.23
N ASN A 706 34.94 49.72 1.12
CA ASN A 706 35.55 49.43 2.41
C ASN A 706 36.82 48.59 2.20
N ASN A 707 37.96 49.04 2.69
CA ASN A 707 39.24 48.38 2.40
C ASN A 707 39.44 47.09 3.20
N THR A 708 38.70 46.89 4.29
CA THR A 708 38.74 45.67 5.12
C THR A 708 37.81 44.59 4.58
N THR A 709 36.56 44.92 4.27
CA THR A 709 35.57 43.94 3.81
C THR A 709 35.54 43.77 2.30
N GLY A 710 36.10 44.72 1.55
CA GLY A 710 36.04 44.77 0.10
C GLY A 710 34.66 45.17 -0.46
N CYS A 711 33.67 45.45 0.39
CA CYS A 711 32.32 45.79 -0.06
C CYS A 711 32.26 47.23 -0.57
N GLU A 712 31.60 47.40 -1.70
CA GLU A 712 31.40 48.69 -2.35
C GLU A 712 29.98 49.19 -2.10
N GLY A 713 29.85 50.48 -1.78
CA GLY A 713 28.58 51.13 -1.50
C GLY A 713 27.88 51.68 -2.74
N ALA A 714 26.71 52.29 -2.52
CA ALA A 714 26.02 53.03 -3.57
C ALA A 714 26.83 54.24 -4.07
N ARG A 715 26.69 54.58 -5.35
CA ARG A 715 27.34 55.75 -5.96
C ARG A 715 26.70 57.06 -5.51
N ALA A 716 27.51 58.02 -5.09
CA ALA A 716 27.14 59.43 -4.94
C ALA A 716 27.13 60.12 -6.31
N LYS A 717 26.23 61.09 -6.48
CA LYS A 717 26.06 61.88 -7.70
C LYS A 717 26.66 63.27 -7.50
N ILE A 718 27.48 63.72 -8.45
CA ILE A 718 28.00 65.08 -8.56
C ILE A 718 27.35 65.78 -9.76
N GLY A 719 26.66 66.89 -9.51
CA GLY A 719 26.16 67.80 -10.53
C GLY A 719 27.25 68.76 -11.02
N VAL A 720 27.43 68.82 -12.34
CA VAL A 720 28.34 69.76 -13.02
C VAL A 720 27.52 70.65 -13.95
N THR A 721 27.56 71.96 -13.74
CA THR A 721 26.84 72.94 -14.57
C THR A 721 27.80 73.78 -15.41
N ILE A 722 27.58 73.84 -16.73
CA ILE A 722 28.35 74.66 -17.65
C ILE A 722 27.50 75.86 -18.07
N ASN A 723 27.91 77.05 -17.63
CA ASN A 723 27.21 78.32 -17.84
C ASN A 723 27.58 78.96 -19.20
N PRO A 724 26.63 79.59 -19.91
CA PRO A 724 26.91 80.28 -21.17
C PRO A 724 27.77 81.53 -20.98
N LEU A 725 28.48 81.93 -22.04
CA LEU A 725 29.15 83.24 -22.12
C LEU A 725 28.18 84.28 -22.72
N PRO A 726 28.27 85.57 -22.33
CA PRO A 726 27.56 86.63 -23.03
C PRO A 726 28.13 86.83 -24.44
N ILE A 727 27.31 87.35 -25.35
CA ILE A 727 27.77 87.71 -26.70
C ILE A 727 28.75 88.89 -26.66
N ALA A 728 29.59 89.01 -27.70
CA ALA A 728 30.50 90.14 -27.83
C ALA A 728 29.70 91.47 -27.93
N PRO A 729 30.12 92.56 -27.26
CA PRO A 729 29.45 93.85 -27.37
C PRO A 729 29.37 94.35 -28.81
N ILE A 730 28.19 94.72 -29.30
CA ILE A 730 28.07 95.32 -30.63
C ILE A 730 28.57 96.77 -30.57
N VAL A 731 29.60 97.08 -31.35
CA VAL A 731 30.32 98.36 -31.34
C VAL A 731 30.23 99.08 -32.67
N ARG A 732 30.43 100.40 -32.67
CA ARG A 732 30.54 101.23 -33.88
C ARG A 732 31.78 102.11 -33.82
N ASP A 733 32.49 102.20 -34.94
CA ASP A 733 33.65 103.07 -35.08
C ASP A 733 33.22 104.55 -35.06
N THR A 734 34.08 105.40 -34.50
CA THR A 734 33.78 106.84 -34.33
C THR A 734 34.86 107.68 -34.99
N ASN A 735 34.47 108.80 -35.61
CA ASN A 735 35.40 109.73 -36.25
C ASN A 735 35.34 111.10 -35.57
N TYR A 736 36.51 111.71 -35.35
CA TYR A 736 36.64 113.08 -34.83
C TYR A 736 37.53 113.92 -35.75
N CYS A 737 37.37 115.24 -35.73
CA CYS A 737 38.39 116.14 -36.31
C CYS A 737 39.54 116.31 -35.31
N ASN A 738 40.74 116.63 -35.80
CA ASN A 738 41.93 116.83 -34.97
C ASN A 738 41.65 117.92 -33.93
N ASN A 739 41.97 117.64 -32.66
CA ASN A 739 41.69 118.49 -31.50
C ASN A 739 40.21 118.79 -31.21
N ALA A 740 39.25 118.12 -31.87
CA ALA A 740 37.84 118.21 -31.49
C ALA A 740 37.58 117.56 -30.13
N THR A 741 36.63 118.06 -29.36
CA THR A 741 36.23 117.43 -28.10
C THR A 741 35.59 116.06 -28.37
N SER A 742 36.08 115.01 -27.70
CA SER A 742 35.50 113.65 -27.75
C SER A 742 34.62 113.37 -26.55
N ASP A 743 33.61 112.51 -26.74
CA ASP A 743 32.79 111.94 -25.68
C ASP A 743 33.31 110.56 -25.23
N THR A 744 32.89 110.11 -24.05
CA THR A 744 33.13 108.73 -23.61
C THR A 744 32.35 107.76 -24.50
N ILE A 745 32.98 106.63 -24.85
CA ILE A 745 32.31 105.59 -25.63
C ILE A 745 31.21 104.97 -24.74
N ARG A 746 29.94 105.13 -25.13
CA ARG A 746 28.79 104.59 -24.40
C ARG A 746 28.16 103.43 -25.16
N LEU A 747 27.96 102.32 -24.46
CA LEU A 747 27.35 101.10 -24.99
C LEU A 747 26.39 100.53 -23.94
N ASN A 748 25.33 99.86 -24.38
CA ASN A 748 24.42 99.14 -23.49
C ASN A 748 24.93 97.70 -23.34
N ALA A 749 25.04 97.22 -22.11
CA ALA A 749 25.33 95.81 -21.86
C ALA A 749 24.12 94.93 -22.21
N SER A 750 24.37 93.67 -22.57
CA SER A 750 23.29 92.67 -22.68
C SER A 750 22.59 92.48 -21.33
N SER A 751 21.34 92.01 -21.35
CA SER A 751 20.57 91.76 -20.12
C SER A 751 21.35 90.86 -19.14
N GLY A 752 21.45 91.27 -17.88
CA GLY A 752 22.19 90.54 -16.84
C GLY A 752 23.71 90.61 -16.95
N ALA A 753 24.27 91.38 -17.89
CA ALA A 753 25.70 91.58 -18.05
C ALA A 753 26.13 93.01 -17.71
N THR A 754 27.43 93.18 -17.45
CA THR A 754 28.09 94.49 -17.28
C THR A 754 29.27 94.60 -18.26
N LEU A 755 29.63 95.83 -18.67
CA LEU A 755 30.75 96.06 -19.58
C LEU A 755 32.08 96.09 -18.83
N LEU A 756 33.12 95.51 -19.41
CA LEU A 756 34.51 95.61 -18.95
C LEU A 756 35.39 96.23 -20.05
N TRP A 757 36.07 97.32 -19.74
CA TRP A 757 36.91 98.09 -20.65
C TRP A 757 38.39 97.79 -20.45
N TYR A 758 39.14 97.65 -21.54
CA TYR A 758 40.53 97.19 -21.53
C TYR A 758 41.53 98.19 -22.13
N GLY A 759 41.12 99.44 -22.36
CA GLY A 759 41.97 100.41 -23.04
C GLY A 759 42.28 99.93 -24.46
N THR A 760 43.57 99.96 -24.83
CA THR A 760 44.08 99.49 -26.12
C THR A 760 44.50 98.01 -26.13
N ASN A 761 44.24 97.26 -25.04
CA ASN A 761 44.67 95.86 -24.92
C ASN A 761 43.70 94.89 -25.61
N ALA A 762 44.14 94.31 -26.72
CA ALA A 762 43.37 93.27 -27.43
C ALA A 762 43.24 91.98 -26.61
N THR A 763 44.27 91.63 -25.84
CA THR A 763 44.34 90.49 -24.92
C THR A 763 45.01 90.92 -23.61
N GLY A 764 44.75 90.24 -22.50
CA GLY A 764 45.30 90.61 -21.19
C GLY A 764 44.82 91.97 -20.66
N GLY A 765 45.50 92.53 -19.66
CA GLY A 765 45.09 93.77 -18.98
C GLY A 765 43.94 93.59 -17.99
N THR A 766 43.75 94.56 -17.11
CA THR A 766 42.69 94.54 -16.08
C THR A 766 41.44 95.23 -16.61
N GLY A 767 40.30 94.54 -16.54
CA GLY A 767 39.02 95.10 -16.93
C GLY A 767 38.61 96.22 -15.98
N SER A 768 38.16 97.34 -16.54
CA SER A 768 37.62 98.48 -15.80
C SER A 768 36.14 98.65 -16.11
N SER A 769 35.34 98.98 -15.10
CA SER A 769 33.94 99.39 -15.30
C SER A 769 33.81 100.81 -15.87
N SER A 770 34.91 101.57 -15.91
CA SER A 770 34.93 102.94 -16.42
C SER A 770 35.06 102.97 -17.95
N ALA A 771 34.12 103.63 -18.60
CA ALA A 771 34.14 103.81 -20.05
C ALA A 771 35.32 104.67 -20.51
N ILE A 772 35.83 104.38 -21.72
CA ILE A 772 36.99 105.06 -22.29
C ILE A 772 36.59 106.39 -22.95
N LYS A 773 37.35 107.45 -22.69
CA LYS A 773 37.32 108.72 -23.44
C LYS A 773 38.51 108.77 -24.43
N PRO A 774 38.30 108.69 -25.75
CA PRO A 774 39.40 108.68 -26.72
C PRO A 774 40.14 110.02 -26.80
N SER A 775 41.46 110.00 -27.08
CA SER A 775 42.20 111.23 -27.40
C SER A 775 42.07 111.58 -28.89
N THR A 776 41.85 112.85 -29.20
CA THR A 776 41.73 113.40 -30.57
C THR A 776 42.92 114.28 -30.95
N SER A 777 44.01 114.25 -30.16
CA SER A 777 45.21 115.08 -30.37
C SER A 777 46.12 114.60 -31.50
N THR A 778 45.93 113.36 -31.94
CA THR A 778 46.80 112.70 -32.94
C THR A 778 45.95 112.21 -34.10
N VAL A 779 46.26 112.67 -35.31
CA VAL A 779 45.62 112.22 -36.55
C VAL A 779 45.98 110.75 -36.81
N GLY A 780 44.98 109.91 -37.11
CA GLY A 780 45.14 108.46 -37.30
C GLY A 780 44.05 107.64 -36.62
N ALA A 781 44.21 106.32 -36.62
CA ALA A 781 43.27 105.38 -36.01
C ALA A 781 43.82 104.79 -34.69
N ALA A 782 43.00 104.77 -33.64
CA ALA A 782 43.28 104.12 -32.37
C ALA A 782 42.25 103.01 -32.08
N ASN A 783 42.72 101.86 -31.60
CA ASN A 783 41.87 100.71 -31.29
C ASN A 783 41.61 100.60 -29.78
N TYR A 784 40.34 100.49 -29.40
CA TYR A 784 39.92 100.24 -28.01
C TYR A 784 39.15 98.93 -27.90
N TYR A 785 39.28 98.25 -26.77
CA TYR A 785 38.68 96.93 -26.55
C TYR A 785 37.81 96.91 -25.30
N LEU A 786 36.66 96.23 -25.39
CA LEU A 786 35.78 95.95 -24.26
C LEU A 786 35.09 94.59 -24.39
N SER A 787 34.67 93.99 -23.29
CA SER A 787 33.85 92.77 -23.24
C SER A 787 32.59 92.98 -22.38
N GLN A 788 31.84 91.90 -22.18
CA GLN A 788 30.75 91.81 -21.22
C GLN A 788 30.94 90.63 -20.26
N ILE A 789 30.52 90.78 -19.01
CA ILE A 789 30.52 89.72 -17.99
C ILE A 789 29.11 89.53 -17.41
N ILE A 790 28.62 88.29 -17.36
CA ILE A 790 27.33 87.94 -16.74
C ILE A 790 27.51 87.94 -15.22
N THR A 791 26.75 88.75 -14.50
CA THR A 791 26.95 88.95 -13.05
C THR A 791 26.56 87.75 -12.21
N ALA A 792 25.53 87.00 -12.61
CA ALA A 792 25.05 85.83 -11.87
C ALA A 792 26.03 84.64 -11.91
N THR A 793 26.80 84.50 -13.00
CA THR A 793 27.69 83.35 -13.23
C THR A 793 29.17 83.72 -13.20
N GLY A 794 29.50 85.01 -13.28
CA GLY A 794 30.87 85.51 -13.40
C GLY A 794 31.52 85.21 -14.76
N CYS A 795 30.75 84.77 -15.75
CA CYS A 795 31.28 84.37 -17.05
C CYS A 795 31.47 85.57 -17.99
N GLU A 796 32.71 85.81 -18.41
CA GLU A 796 33.07 86.88 -19.35
C GLU A 796 33.09 86.38 -20.80
N GLY A 797 32.49 87.16 -21.70
CA GLY A 797 32.43 86.90 -23.13
C GLY A 797 33.61 87.49 -23.91
N PRO A 798 33.66 87.25 -25.23
CA PRO A 798 34.72 87.77 -26.09
C PRO A 798 34.74 89.31 -26.15
N ARG A 799 35.94 89.89 -26.31
CA ARG A 799 36.13 91.34 -26.49
C ARG A 799 35.72 91.79 -27.90
N SER A 800 35.21 93.00 -27.98
CA SER A 800 34.92 93.74 -29.22
C SER A 800 35.87 94.92 -29.38
N LYS A 801 36.21 95.24 -30.64
CA LYS A 801 37.16 96.30 -31.01
C LYS A 801 36.42 97.51 -31.56
N VAL A 802 36.64 98.68 -30.97
CA VAL A 802 36.19 99.99 -31.45
C VAL A 802 37.37 100.70 -32.10
N VAL A 803 37.23 101.16 -33.35
CA VAL A 803 38.23 102.01 -34.00
C VAL A 803 37.79 103.48 -33.88
N VAL A 804 38.66 104.31 -33.33
CA VAL A 804 38.48 105.76 -33.27
C VAL A 804 39.44 106.42 -34.24
N THR A 805 38.91 107.12 -35.24
CA THR A 805 39.71 107.77 -36.29
C THR A 805 39.66 109.28 -36.16
N THR A 806 40.81 109.90 -35.93
CA THR A 806 40.98 111.36 -35.90
C THR A 806 41.43 111.84 -37.28
N LYS A 807 40.63 112.71 -37.92
CA LYS A 807 40.88 113.29 -39.24
C LYS A 807 41.56 114.68 -39.12
N PRO A 808 42.42 115.09 -40.06
CA PRO A 808 43.03 116.43 -40.03
C PRO A 808 41.97 117.54 -40.19
N ILE A 809 42.25 118.74 -39.68
CA ILE A 809 41.40 119.93 -39.89
C ILE A 809 41.60 120.38 -41.36
N PRO A 810 40.53 120.60 -42.15
CA PRO A 810 40.65 121.14 -43.50
C PRO A 810 41.38 122.49 -43.52
N SER A 811 42.22 122.74 -44.53
CA SER A 811 42.89 124.05 -44.70
C SER A 811 41.88 125.17 -44.93
N ALA A 812 42.18 126.39 -44.47
CA ALA A 812 41.32 127.55 -44.67
C ALA A 812 41.07 127.84 -46.18
N PRO A 813 39.88 128.29 -46.59
CA PRO A 813 39.59 128.61 -47.99
C PRO A 813 40.44 129.78 -48.50
N ALA A 814 40.95 129.69 -49.72
CA ALA A 814 41.71 130.77 -50.36
C ALA A 814 40.79 131.69 -51.17
N LEU A 815 40.94 133.01 -51.01
CA LEU A 815 40.26 134.02 -51.81
C LEU A 815 41.17 134.47 -52.95
N SER A 816 40.65 134.49 -54.18
CA SER A 816 41.30 135.12 -55.34
C SER A 816 40.36 136.13 -55.99
N ARG A 817 40.88 136.98 -56.88
CA ARG A 817 40.05 137.81 -57.75
C ARG A 817 40.15 137.31 -59.19
N ASP A 818 39.04 137.36 -59.92
CA ASP A 818 39.04 137.08 -61.35
C ASP A 818 39.53 138.28 -62.19
N THR A 819 39.65 138.09 -63.50
CA THR A 819 40.08 139.13 -64.45
C THR A 819 39.08 140.28 -64.59
N ALA A 820 37.85 140.13 -64.10
CA ALA A 820 36.84 141.18 -63.99
C ALA A 820 36.82 141.85 -62.61
N ASN A 821 37.80 141.52 -61.75
CA ASN A 821 37.99 142.06 -60.41
C ASN A 821 36.93 141.66 -59.37
N PHE A 822 36.15 140.60 -59.58
CA PHE A 822 35.26 140.04 -58.54
C PHE A 822 36.02 139.09 -57.62
N LEU A 823 35.70 139.10 -56.31
CA LEU A 823 36.25 138.12 -55.35
C LEU A 823 35.61 136.75 -55.61
N LEU A 824 36.44 135.76 -55.92
CA LEU A 824 36.07 134.35 -55.97
C LEU A 824 36.64 133.65 -54.74
N SER A 825 35.79 132.93 -54.01
CA SER A 825 36.26 131.93 -53.04
C SER A 825 36.29 130.56 -53.71
N GLY A 826 37.47 129.96 -53.81
CA GLY A 826 37.62 128.54 -54.14
C GLY A 826 37.98 127.78 -52.86
N ALA A 827 37.16 126.80 -52.48
CA ALA A 827 37.63 125.76 -51.57
C ALA A 827 38.55 124.81 -52.36
N PRO A 828 39.70 124.37 -51.80
CA PRO A 828 40.52 123.33 -52.41
C PRO A 828 39.83 121.97 -52.44
#